data_AF-A0A1Y5EKA1-F1
#
_entry.id   AF-A0A1Y5EKA1-F1
#
_cell.length_a   1.000
_cell.length_b   1.000
_cell.length_c   1.000
_cell.angle_alpha   90.00
_cell.angle_beta   90.00
_cell.angle_gamma   90.00
#
_symmetry.space_group_name_H-M   'P 1'
#
loop_
_entity.id
_entity.type
_entity.pdbx_description
1 polymer ?
#
loop_
_entity_poly.entity_id
_entity_poly.type
_entity_poly.pdbx_seq_one_letter_code
_entity_poly.pdbx_strand_id
1 'polypeptide(L)'
;MKNINMTKTSLAVLLAMSTLVGCGGADTPNPENIPERAAVNDITAADISGSAVKGTLSNADVSVIQMNGSTANITTDSRTDSSGAVSFTVQGDAGFGIDSMFKVVVTAQSDTNMMCDAISCAGTELGESLSGSPLTGSQLTTLTYVAVPYANASDSQVDAIFQANALTTIATSLIEKSVEEGRNVSVRPLYEMALAEFSTITLKAIGVFSPSSNIFQMPLISAEAYENFVVDQDCEMVSPIDENGDPLVDENGDPLVDENGDSFVDENGDPLVDENGDEVTVESCTDILADTEVIKLSLANAAFANINEFESFNALYDETVSRTTAAMSGDETVLKPIRERLFASVEAIPFLGQLGIAAEQVINVELPFLDNVSSGGPVQEVTTAENLAGAIITARNRIGDGEAEAMAFDGDVNTKWLDHNDWAGAPTVENPAWVQVQFEQAHAVSSLFITSANDADGRDPENFNILGSNDGVTWVTLAKFVGESFDERFERKEFRFSNGLAYSYYRVDITKNKGDDTLMQLAEIQLVGPIYESVDHTDPVGTGTITARNRIGDGEAETMAFDNNPETKWLDHNDWAGAPTVEDPSWTQVDFPEAVAVNALAITSANDADGRDPENFTLVGSNDGGVTWVTVGSWIGEGFDDRFERKVFSVDNLLAFTSYRLNITKNKGDDTLMQLAEIELIGPELAGLNHGMTPGVIITARNRIGDGEAETMAFDGDANTKWLDHNDWTGAPTVEDPSWVQVELPAAATVNKLAIVSANDADARDPENFDLLASNDGLTWVVLKSWVGESFDERFERKQFSFGNDLGFSFYRLNITKNKGDDGLMQVAEIELIGPQYASVDHSSDPSSVITARNRIGDGEAESKAFDDDVNTKWLDHNDWAGAPTVEDPSWVQVDFTENKIVTSLAITSANDADGRDPENFNLQGSNDGGVTWSPIAIWVGESWDNRFERKLFEMGNGFAYSSYRLNITKNKGDDTLMQIAEIELIGPDL
;
A
#
# COMPACT_ATOMS: atom_id res chain seq x y z
N MET A 1 26.59 -21.88 -75.46
CA MET A 1 26.16 -23.23 -75.01
C MET A 1 25.95 -23.18 -73.51
N LYS A 2 24.77 -23.65 -73.07
CA LYS A 2 24.39 -24.27 -71.78
C LYS A 2 24.88 -23.68 -70.44
N ASN A 3 23.89 -23.21 -69.67
CA ASN A 3 23.48 -23.51 -68.27
C ASN A 3 24.57 -23.83 -67.20
N ILE A 4 24.46 -23.28 -65.98
CA ILE A 4 23.64 -23.73 -64.81
C ILE A 4 23.95 -22.84 -63.56
N ASN A 5 22.87 -22.38 -62.90
CA ASN A 5 22.54 -22.07 -61.48
C ASN A 5 23.62 -21.93 -60.37
N MET A 6 23.61 -20.79 -59.63
CA MET A 6 23.06 -20.52 -58.26
C MET A 6 24.15 -20.64 -57.16
N THR A 7 24.27 -19.81 -56.10
CA THR A 7 23.29 -19.00 -55.34
C THR A 7 23.98 -17.87 -54.54
N LYS A 8 23.21 -16.79 -54.30
CA LYS A 8 23.15 -15.76 -53.20
C LYS A 8 24.12 -15.89 -52.00
N THR A 9 24.60 -14.83 -51.35
CA THR A 9 23.89 -13.67 -50.77
C THR A 9 24.90 -12.57 -50.36
N SER A 10 24.58 -11.28 -50.56
CA SER A 10 25.02 -10.15 -49.70
C SER A 10 24.37 -8.83 -50.12
N LEU A 11 23.84 -8.12 -49.12
CA LEU A 11 23.51 -6.69 -49.03
C LEU A 11 22.43 -6.06 -49.93
N ALA A 12 21.40 -5.51 -49.29
CA ALA A 12 20.85 -4.20 -49.67
C ALA A 12 20.32 -3.46 -48.43
N VAL A 13 21.02 -2.37 -48.12
CA VAL A 13 20.55 -1.23 -47.33
C VAL A 13 19.77 -0.30 -48.27
N LEU A 14 18.77 0.39 -47.70
CA LEU A 14 18.04 1.57 -48.19
C LEU A 14 16.82 1.38 -49.14
N LEU A 15 15.73 2.02 -48.71
CA LEU A 15 14.47 2.41 -49.36
C LEU A 15 13.39 1.34 -49.59
N ALA A 16 12.31 1.44 -48.81
CA ALA A 16 10.96 1.09 -49.29
C ALA A 16 9.88 1.91 -48.54
N MET A 17 9.57 3.11 -49.07
CA MET A 17 8.16 3.50 -49.18
C MET A 17 7.66 3.04 -50.56
N SER A 18 6.45 2.49 -50.55
CA SER A 18 5.54 2.27 -51.67
C SER A 18 5.65 0.96 -52.48
N THR A 19 4.50 0.26 -52.46
CA THR A 19 3.89 -0.59 -53.48
C THR A 19 4.13 -2.11 -53.45
N LEU A 20 3.12 -2.84 -52.96
CA LEU A 20 2.71 -4.09 -53.60
C LEU A 20 1.96 -3.73 -54.90
N VAL A 21 2.48 -4.23 -56.02
CA VAL A 21 1.81 -4.20 -57.33
C VAL A 21 1.19 -5.57 -57.59
N GLY A 22 -0.13 -5.59 -57.83
CA GLY A 22 -0.76 -6.70 -58.54
C GLY A 22 -0.39 -6.63 -60.02
N CYS A 23 0.24 -7.69 -60.56
CA CYS A 23 0.50 -7.83 -61.99
C CYS A 23 -0.54 -8.75 -62.65
N GLY A 24 -1.24 -8.25 -63.66
CA GLY A 24 -2.08 -9.03 -64.58
C GLY A 24 -2.21 -8.38 -65.95
N GLY A 25 -1.42 -8.87 -66.91
CA GLY A 25 -1.65 -8.97 -68.37
C GLY A 25 -2.35 -7.85 -69.17
N ALA A 26 -1.57 -7.21 -70.04
CA ALA A 26 -1.88 -6.64 -71.36
C ALA A 26 -2.99 -5.57 -71.53
N ASP A 27 -2.60 -4.52 -72.26
CA ASP A 27 -3.36 -3.33 -72.71
C ASP A 27 -3.55 -2.20 -71.68
N THR A 28 -2.78 -1.13 -71.91
CA THR A 28 -2.87 0.26 -71.40
C THR A 28 -3.50 0.50 -70.01
N PRO A 29 -2.76 1.04 -69.02
CA PRO A 29 -3.35 1.41 -67.74
C PRO A 29 -4.47 2.45 -67.96
N ASN A 30 -5.70 2.06 -67.62
CA ASN A 30 -6.85 2.93 -67.58
C ASN A 30 -6.76 3.79 -66.29
N PRO A 31 -6.74 5.12 -66.38
CA PRO A 31 -6.73 6.01 -65.21
C PRO A 31 -7.93 5.84 -64.26
N GLU A 32 -8.97 5.11 -64.67
CA GLU A 32 -10.14 4.81 -63.83
C GLU A 32 -10.00 3.53 -62.97
N ASN A 33 -8.91 2.77 -63.10
CA ASN A 33 -8.70 1.54 -62.31
C ASN A 33 -7.92 1.83 -61.00
N ILE A 34 -8.46 2.75 -60.19
CA ILE A 34 -8.02 3.00 -58.82
C ILE A 34 -8.77 2.00 -57.93
N PRO A 35 -8.12 1.25 -57.00
CA PRO A 35 -8.83 0.51 -55.98
C PRO A 35 -9.82 1.47 -55.29
N GLU A 36 -11.07 1.07 -55.17
CA GLU A 36 -12.13 1.92 -54.64
C GLU A 36 -11.68 2.56 -53.32
N ARG A 37 -11.70 3.90 -53.29
CA ARG A 37 -11.31 4.78 -52.17
C ARG A 37 -12.16 4.61 -50.89
N ALA A 38 -12.86 3.49 -50.73
CA ALA A 38 -13.79 3.26 -49.61
C ALA A 38 -13.06 3.18 -48.26
N ALA A 39 -11.91 2.53 -48.18
CA ALA A 39 -11.17 2.32 -46.92
C ALA A 39 -10.48 3.56 -46.31
N VAL A 40 -10.69 4.76 -46.83
CA VAL A 40 -10.17 6.02 -46.24
C VAL A 40 -11.31 6.93 -45.76
N ASN A 41 -12.57 6.54 -46.00
CA ASN A 41 -13.75 7.33 -45.63
C ASN A 41 -14.63 6.63 -44.58
N ASP A 42 -14.29 5.42 -44.13
CA ASP A 42 -15.07 4.73 -43.10
C ASP A 42 -14.79 5.36 -41.74
N ILE A 43 -15.86 5.55 -40.97
CA ILE A 43 -15.85 6.11 -39.62
C ILE A 43 -16.01 4.95 -38.65
N THR A 44 -15.19 4.93 -37.60
CA THR A 44 -15.34 3.99 -36.48
C THR A 44 -16.19 4.65 -35.41
N ALA A 45 -17.23 3.96 -34.95
CA ALA A 45 -18.13 4.37 -33.88
C ALA A 45 -18.04 3.39 -32.69
N ALA A 46 -18.26 3.90 -31.48
CA ALA A 46 -18.42 3.09 -30.27
C ALA A 46 -19.57 3.62 -29.42
N ASP A 47 -20.40 2.74 -28.89
CA ASP A 47 -21.52 3.06 -28.00
C ASP A 47 -21.07 2.92 -26.54
N ILE A 48 -21.11 4.02 -25.79
CA ILE A 48 -20.66 4.11 -24.39
C ILE A 48 -21.89 4.31 -23.50
N SER A 49 -21.94 3.61 -22.37
CA SER A 49 -23.03 3.75 -21.39
C SER A 49 -22.48 3.94 -19.98
N GLY A 50 -23.15 4.71 -19.14
CA GLY A 50 -22.70 4.93 -17.77
C GLY A 50 -23.67 5.77 -16.96
N SER A 51 -23.25 6.12 -15.75
CA SER A 51 -24.03 6.97 -14.85
C SER A 51 -23.17 8.02 -14.14
N ALA A 52 -23.82 9.10 -13.74
CA ALA A 52 -23.25 10.13 -12.89
C ALA A 52 -23.85 10.02 -11.50
N VAL A 53 -23.04 9.69 -10.50
CA VAL A 53 -23.49 9.42 -9.12
C VAL A 53 -22.93 10.47 -8.17
N LYS A 54 -23.74 11.51 -7.94
CA LYS A 54 -23.57 12.54 -6.92
C LYS A 54 -24.98 13.03 -6.63
N GLY A 55 -25.72 12.22 -5.88
CA GLY A 55 -27.17 12.20 -6.03
C GLY A 55 -27.62 11.66 -7.38
N THR A 56 -28.92 11.47 -7.55
CA THR A 56 -29.52 11.27 -8.87
C THR A 56 -29.38 12.56 -9.68
N LEU A 57 -28.39 12.62 -10.58
CA LEU A 57 -28.03 13.81 -11.36
C LEU A 57 -28.65 13.79 -12.75
N SER A 58 -29.80 14.45 -12.92
CA SER A 58 -30.55 14.49 -14.18
C SER A 58 -30.30 15.77 -15.00
N ASN A 59 -30.39 15.67 -16.33
CA ASN A 59 -30.14 16.75 -17.28
C ASN A 59 -28.72 17.35 -17.19
N ALA A 60 -27.69 16.59 -16.81
CA ALA A 60 -26.30 17.03 -16.91
C ALA A 60 -25.74 16.76 -18.31
N ASP A 61 -24.90 17.65 -18.84
CA ASP A 61 -24.29 17.48 -20.16
C ASP A 61 -23.05 16.59 -20.06
N VAL A 62 -22.89 15.69 -21.02
CA VAL A 62 -21.76 14.77 -21.10
C VAL A 62 -20.86 15.15 -22.27
N SER A 63 -19.58 15.23 -22.01
CA SER A 63 -18.55 15.42 -23.03
C SER A 63 -17.44 14.40 -22.84
N VAL A 64 -16.68 14.14 -23.91
CA VAL A 64 -15.55 13.22 -23.88
C VAL A 64 -14.31 13.88 -24.47
N ILE A 65 -13.15 13.53 -23.91
CA ILE A 65 -11.84 13.97 -24.36
C ILE A 65 -10.99 12.72 -24.55
N GLN A 66 -10.40 12.54 -25.73
CA GLN A 66 -9.40 11.49 -25.90
C GLN A 66 -8.06 11.96 -25.35
N MET A 67 -7.47 11.14 -24.47
CA MET A 67 -6.22 11.51 -23.78
C MET A 67 -4.99 11.47 -24.71
N ASN A 68 -5.10 10.86 -25.89
CA ASN A 68 -4.07 10.85 -26.93
C ASN A 68 -4.04 12.13 -27.79
N GLY A 69 -4.92 13.10 -27.53
CA GLY A 69 -5.00 14.38 -28.24
C GLY A 69 -5.75 14.35 -29.59
N SER A 70 -6.34 13.22 -29.99
CA SER A 70 -7.23 13.19 -31.15
C SER A 70 -8.64 13.71 -30.82
N THR A 71 -9.39 14.10 -31.85
CA THR A 71 -10.76 14.58 -31.69
C THR A 71 -11.76 13.44 -31.82
N ALA A 72 -12.59 13.24 -30.80
CA ALA A 72 -13.78 12.39 -30.87
C ALA A 72 -15.04 13.24 -30.67
N ASN A 73 -16.09 12.95 -31.42
CA ASN A 73 -17.37 13.67 -31.30
C ASN A 73 -18.47 12.73 -30.82
N ILE A 74 -19.32 13.22 -29.92
CA ILE A 74 -20.55 12.53 -29.55
C ILE A 74 -21.60 12.79 -30.63
N THR A 75 -22.24 11.75 -31.15
CA THR A 75 -23.19 11.85 -32.28
C THR A 75 -24.66 11.58 -31.90
N THR A 76 -24.93 11.22 -30.65
CA THR A 76 -26.26 10.93 -30.10
C THR A 76 -26.52 11.74 -28.83
N ASP A 77 -27.62 11.44 -28.11
CA ASP A 77 -28.00 12.16 -26.89
C ASP A 77 -26.87 12.14 -25.85
N SER A 78 -26.51 13.32 -25.35
CA SER A 78 -25.35 13.54 -24.46
C SER A 78 -25.78 14.13 -23.12
N ARG A 79 -26.98 13.79 -22.64
CA ARG A 79 -27.50 14.28 -21.35
C ARG A 79 -27.94 13.12 -20.47
N THR A 80 -27.69 13.24 -19.17
CA THR A 80 -28.17 12.26 -18.19
C THR A 80 -29.69 12.28 -18.09
N ASP A 81 -30.29 11.09 -17.98
CA ASP A 81 -31.72 10.89 -17.83
C ASP A 81 -32.19 11.12 -16.37
N SER A 82 -33.45 10.79 -16.08
CA SER A 82 -34.04 10.96 -14.74
C SER A 82 -33.44 10.06 -13.67
N SER A 83 -32.67 9.04 -14.04
CA SER A 83 -31.94 8.15 -13.13
C SER A 83 -30.44 8.50 -13.04
N GLY A 84 -29.99 9.55 -13.73
CA GLY A 84 -28.57 9.91 -13.81
C GLY A 84 -27.77 9.04 -14.78
N ALA A 85 -28.43 8.16 -15.54
CA ALA A 85 -27.80 7.32 -16.55
C ALA A 85 -27.73 8.02 -17.91
N VAL A 86 -26.80 7.60 -18.77
CA VAL A 86 -26.63 8.13 -20.12
C VAL A 86 -26.01 7.08 -21.03
N SER A 87 -26.46 7.01 -22.28
CA SER A 87 -25.84 6.22 -23.33
C SER A 87 -25.64 7.08 -24.56
N PHE A 88 -24.42 7.11 -25.08
CA PHE A 88 -24.05 7.95 -26.21
C PHE A 88 -23.04 7.28 -27.13
N THR A 89 -22.96 7.73 -28.37
CA THR A 89 -22.07 7.18 -29.40
C THR A 89 -20.93 8.15 -29.65
N VAL A 90 -19.69 7.67 -29.58
CA VAL A 90 -18.51 8.42 -30.00
C VAL A 90 -18.09 8.00 -31.39
N GLN A 91 -17.63 8.96 -32.21
CA GLN A 91 -17.06 8.70 -33.53
C GLN A 91 -15.66 9.29 -33.64
N GLY A 92 -14.72 8.48 -34.13
CA GLY A 92 -13.37 8.90 -34.47
C GLY A 92 -13.24 9.45 -35.90
N ASP A 93 -12.08 9.99 -36.24
CA ASP A 93 -11.80 10.47 -37.60
C ASP A 93 -11.79 9.32 -38.62
N ALA A 94 -12.20 9.63 -39.86
CA ALA A 94 -12.22 8.65 -40.93
C ALA A 94 -10.84 8.03 -41.19
N GLY A 95 -10.78 6.70 -41.30
CA GLY A 95 -9.54 5.97 -41.51
C GLY A 95 -8.79 5.52 -40.24
N PHE A 96 -9.34 5.76 -39.03
CA PHE A 96 -8.76 5.34 -37.75
C PHE A 96 -9.71 4.43 -36.95
N GLY A 97 -9.17 3.44 -36.26
CA GLY A 97 -9.90 2.67 -35.23
C GLY A 97 -9.95 3.43 -33.90
N ILE A 98 -10.72 2.94 -32.93
CA ILE A 98 -10.76 3.50 -31.57
C ILE A 98 -10.19 2.43 -30.62
N ASP A 99 -8.99 2.69 -30.12
CA ASP A 99 -8.31 1.87 -29.11
C ASP A 99 -7.55 2.84 -28.20
N SER A 100 -8.28 3.48 -27.28
CA SER A 100 -7.76 4.61 -26.51
C SER A 100 -8.56 4.88 -25.26
N MET A 101 -7.92 5.54 -24.30
CA MET A 101 -8.57 6.10 -23.13
C MET A 101 -9.34 7.38 -23.45
N PHE A 102 -10.54 7.47 -22.88
CA PHE A 102 -11.39 8.64 -22.89
C PHE A 102 -11.57 9.15 -21.46
N LYS A 103 -11.39 10.46 -21.28
CA LYS A 103 -11.91 11.18 -20.12
C LYS A 103 -13.35 11.56 -20.41
N VAL A 104 -14.27 11.07 -19.59
CA VAL A 104 -15.68 11.45 -19.62
C VAL A 104 -15.89 12.57 -18.61
N VAL A 105 -16.52 13.65 -19.03
CA VAL A 105 -16.81 14.82 -18.20
C VAL A 105 -18.31 15.07 -18.20
N VAL A 106 -18.94 14.91 -17.04
CA VAL A 106 -20.35 15.21 -16.81
C VAL A 106 -20.43 16.59 -16.15
N THR A 107 -21.03 17.56 -16.84
CA THR A 107 -21.11 18.96 -16.43
C THR A 107 -22.55 19.35 -16.14
N ALA A 108 -22.80 19.85 -14.92
CA ALA A 108 -24.09 20.39 -14.56
C ALA A 108 -24.36 21.74 -15.26
N GLN A 109 -25.53 21.85 -15.89
CA GLN A 109 -26.09 23.04 -16.51
C GLN A 109 -27.10 23.73 -15.59
N SER A 110 -27.63 24.87 -16.02
CA SER A 110 -28.63 25.63 -15.25
C SER A 110 -29.97 24.90 -15.03
N ASP A 111 -30.28 23.92 -15.87
CA ASP A 111 -31.47 23.06 -15.82
C ASP A 111 -31.17 21.64 -15.26
N THR A 112 -29.92 21.39 -14.83
CA THR A 112 -29.54 20.15 -14.14
C THR A 112 -30.17 20.11 -12.76
N ASN A 113 -30.60 18.92 -12.36
CA ASN A 113 -31.20 18.66 -11.06
C ASN A 113 -30.49 17.47 -10.39
N MET A 114 -30.08 17.67 -9.15
CA MET A 114 -29.46 16.68 -8.29
C MET A 114 -30.37 16.42 -7.10
N MET A 115 -30.66 15.17 -6.79
CA MET A 115 -31.21 14.81 -5.49
C MET A 115 -30.09 14.84 -4.44
N CYS A 116 -30.28 15.55 -3.33
CA CYS A 116 -29.23 15.69 -2.33
C CYS A 116 -28.92 14.34 -1.67
N ASP A 117 -27.66 13.90 -1.74
CA ASP A 117 -27.19 12.61 -1.19
C ASP A 117 -26.38 12.74 0.10
N ALA A 118 -26.19 13.95 0.62
CA ALA A 118 -25.56 14.21 1.92
C ALA A 118 -26.55 14.88 2.88
N ILE A 119 -26.16 15.04 4.15
CA ILE A 119 -26.99 15.72 5.15
C ILE A 119 -27.45 17.12 4.71
N SER A 120 -26.59 17.86 4.01
CA SER A 120 -26.94 19.13 3.40
C SER A 120 -26.15 19.36 2.12
N CYS A 121 -26.82 19.69 1.03
CA CYS A 121 -26.19 20.03 -0.25
C CYS A 121 -26.41 21.51 -0.53
N ALA A 122 -25.47 22.38 -0.13
CA ALA A 122 -25.58 23.82 -0.25
C ALA A 122 -26.87 24.40 0.36
N GLY A 123 -27.30 23.85 1.50
CA GLY A 123 -28.53 24.25 2.20
C GLY A 123 -29.79 23.48 1.78
N THR A 124 -29.71 22.58 0.80
CA THR A 124 -30.78 21.62 0.47
C THR A 124 -30.68 20.39 1.39
N GLU A 125 -31.81 19.91 1.93
CA GLU A 125 -31.82 18.75 2.82
C GLU A 125 -31.65 17.42 2.05
N LEU A 126 -31.16 16.38 2.73
CA LEU A 126 -31.04 15.02 2.19
C LEU A 126 -32.35 14.55 1.54
N GLY A 127 -32.28 14.03 0.31
CA GLY A 127 -33.45 13.58 -0.45
C GLY A 127 -34.27 14.70 -1.10
N GLU A 128 -33.89 15.98 -0.96
CA GLU A 128 -34.51 17.09 -1.68
C GLU A 128 -33.76 17.46 -2.97
N SER A 129 -34.47 18.12 -3.88
CA SER A 129 -33.96 18.50 -5.20
C SER A 129 -33.15 19.80 -5.16
N LEU A 130 -31.89 19.72 -5.55
CA LEU A 130 -30.94 20.83 -5.74
C LEU A 130 -30.81 21.19 -7.23
N SER A 131 -30.91 22.48 -7.54
CA SER A 131 -30.66 23.00 -8.90
C SER A 131 -30.13 24.44 -8.86
N GLY A 132 -29.67 24.95 -10.01
CA GLY A 132 -29.23 26.33 -10.13
C GLY A 132 -27.79 26.56 -9.66
N SER A 133 -27.51 27.73 -9.07
CA SER A 133 -26.14 28.23 -8.87
C SER A 133 -25.19 27.31 -8.09
N PRO A 134 -25.60 26.57 -7.04
CA PRO A 134 -24.68 25.69 -6.32
C PRO A 134 -24.23 24.46 -7.13
N LEU A 135 -25.05 24.04 -8.11
CA LEU A 135 -24.80 22.87 -8.94
C LEU A 135 -24.22 23.23 -10.31
N THR A 136 -24.67 24.35 -10.91
CA THR A 136 -24.28 24.76 -12.27
C THR A 136 -22.77 24.95 -12.39
N GLY A 137 -22.15 24.27 -13.36
CA GLY A 137 -20.71 24.29 -13.61
C GLY A 137 -19.91 23.27 -12.81
N SER A 138 -20.54 22.51 -11.90
CA SER A 138 -19.89 21.35 -11.27
C SER A 138 -19.58 20.29 -12.32
N GLN A 139 -18.46 19.60 -12.13
CA GLN A 139 -17.98 18.56 -13.04
C GLN A 139 -17.69 17.28 -12.27
N LEU A 140 -18.20 16.17 -12.79
CA LEU A 140 -17.76 14.83 -12.42
C LEU A 140 -16.94 14.27 -13.59
N THR A 141 -15.75 13.79 -13.29
CA THR A 141 -14.86 13.21 -14.29
C THR A 141 -14.55 11.75 -13.97
N THR A 142 -14.32 10.99 -15.02
CA THR A 142 -13.90 9.59 -14.92
C THR A 142 -13.15 9.22 -16.19
N LEU A 143 -12.48 8.07 -16.15
CA LEU A 143 -11.80 7.51 -17.29
C LEU A 143 -12.50 6.23 -17.73
N THR A 144 -12.56 6.02 -19.04
CA THR A 144 -13.01 4.76 -19.64
C THR A 144 -12.12 4.41 -20.82
N TYR A 145 -11.93 3.11 -21.06
CA TYR A 145 -11.13 2.63 -22.18
C TYR A 145 -12.06 2.09 -23.26
N VAL A 146 -11.94 2.62 -24.47
CA VAL A 146 -12.78 2.21 -25.61
C VAL A 146 -11.89 1.49 -26.61
N ALA A 147 -12.23 0.22 -26.87
CA ALA A 147 -11.51 -0.66 -27.79
C ALA A 147 -12.48 -1.31 -28.77
N VAL A 148 -12.62 -0.72 -29.96
CA VAL A 148 -13.46 -1.25 -31.04
C VAL A 148 -12.66 -1.38 -32.33
N PRO A 149 -12.93 -2.41 -33.16
CA PRO A 149 -12.22 -2.61 -34.41
C PRO A 149 -12.45 -1.46 -35.40
N TYR A 150 -11.53 -1.28 -36.34
CA TYR A 150 -11.69 -0.31 -37.43
C TYR A 150 -13.01 -0.52 -38.18
N ALA A 151 -13.72 0.59 -38.44
CA ALA A 151 -15.05 0.62 -39.07
C ALA A 151 -16.17 -0.07 -38.25
N ASN A 152 -16.00 -0.19 -36.93
CA ASN A 152 -17.11 -0.54 -36.04
C ASN A 152 -18.28 0.44 -36.23
N ALA A 153 -19.50 -0.09 -36.29
CA ALA A 153 -20.71 0.70 -36.46
C ALA A 153 -21.45 0.78 -35.13
N SER A 154 -22.10 1.91 -34.86
CA SER A 154 -23.04 2.01 -33.74
C SER A 154 -24.20 1.05 -33.99
N ASP A 155 -24.43 0.15 -33.03
CA ASP A 155 -25.42 -0.91 -33.08
C ASP A 155 -26.27 -1.00 -31.80
N SER A 156 -26.07 -0.05 -30.88
CA SER A 156 -26.74 0.05 -29.58
C SER A 156 -26.34 -1.05 -28.59
N GLN A 157 -25.26 -1.82 -28.86
CA GLN A 157 -24.60 -2.63 -27.84
C GLN A 157 -23.51 -1.81 -27.16
N VAL A 158 -23.43 -1.92 -25.83
CA VAL A 158 -22.46 -1.14 -25.05
C VAL A 158 -21.04 -1.68 -25.27
N ASP A 159 -20.19 -0.86 -25.88
CA ASP A 159 -18.78 -1.14 -26.14
C ASP A 159 -17.88 -0.79 -24.94
N ALA A 160 -18.27 0.21 -24.14
CA ALA A 160 -17.55 0.63 -22.94
C ALA A 160 -18.50 1.18 -21.87
N ILE A 161 -18.12 1.00 -20.60
CA ILE A 161 -18.86 1.54 -19.45
C ILE A 161 -18.06 2.60 -18.71
N PHE A 162 -18.76 3.49 -18.00
CA PHE A 162 -18.14 4.41 -17.05
C PHE A 162 -19.06 4.70 -15.87
N GLN A 163 -18.46 5.16 -14.77
CA GLN A 163 -19.19 5.82 -13.70
C GLN A 163 -18.46 7.10 -13.32
N ALA A 164 -19.18 8.22 -13.33
CA ALA A 164 -18.64 9.53 -12.96
C ALA A 164 -19.16 9.92 -11.57
N ASN A 165 -18.26 10.05 -10.60
CA ASN A 165 -18.59 10.36 -9.21
C ASN A 165 -17.45 11.20 -8.58
N ALA A 166 -17.57 11.58 -7.31
CA ALA A 166 -16.54 12.40 -6.64
C ALA A 166 -15.19 11.67 -6.56
N LEU A 167 -15.20 10.36 -6.26
CA LEU A 167 -14.00 9.54 -6.12
C LEU A 167 -13.24 9.43 -7.44
N THR A 168 -13.95 9.08 -8.53
CA THR A 168 -13.35 9.01 -9.87
C THR A 168 -12.86 10.37 -10.34
N THR A 169 -13.50 11.46 -9.91
CA THR A 169 -13.07 12.82 -10.27
C THR A 169 -11.70 13.14 -9.68
N ILE A 170 -11.52 12.88 -8.38
CA ILE A 170 -10.25 13.10 -7.68
C ILE A 170 -9.15 12.21 -8.27
N ALA A 171 -9.42 10.91 -8.44
CA ALA A 171 -8.44 9.98 -9.00
C ALA A 171 -8.08 10.32 -10.44
N THR A 172 -9.04 10.74 -11.27
CA THR A 172 -8.78 11.19 -12.64
C THR A 172 -7.84 12.39 -12.65
N SER A 173 -8.05 13.37 -11.77
CA SER A 173 -7.16 14.55 -11.68
C SER A 173 -5.74 14.19 -11.21
N LEU A 174 -5.60 13.23 -10.29
CA LEU A 174 -4.28 12.74 -9.87
C LEU A 174 -3.56 11.98 -11.00
N ILE A 175 -4.29 11.15 -11.76
CA ILE A 175 -3.77 10.49 -12.96
C ILE A 175 -3.32 11.53 -13.97
N GLU A 176 -4.12 12.56 -14.26
CA GLU A 176 -3.76 13.63 -15.20
C GLU A 176 -2.45 14.32 -14.78
N LYS A 177 -2.29 14.69 -13.51
CA LYS A 177 -1.03 15.25 -13.00
C LYS A 177 0.15 14.30 -13.21
N SER A 178 -0.01 13.02 -12.90
CA SER A 178 1.07 12.04 -13.09
C SER A 178 1.47 11.87 -14.56
N VAL A 179 0.51 12.00 -15.48
CA VAL A 179 0.75 11.98 -16.93
C VAL A 179 1.50 13.24 -17.37
N GLU A 180 1.15 14.41 -16.82
CA GLU A 180 1.92 15.65 -17.02
C GLU A 180 3.37 15.53 -16.52
N GLU A 181 3.58 14.73 -15.47
CA GLU A 181 4.89 14.39 -14.89
C GLU A 181 5.61 13.25 -15.63
N GLY A 182 5.00 12.69 -16.69
CA GLY A 182 5.63 11.72 -17.59
C GLY A 182 5.12 10.27 -17.48
N ARG A 183 4.11 9.99 -16.66
CA ARG A 183 3.49 8.65 -16.58
C ARG A 183 2.84 8.26 -17.91
N ASN A 184 3.14 7.05 -18.39
CA ASN A 184 2.51 6.50 -19.57
C ASN A 184 1.23 5.73 -19.20
N VAL A 185 0.10 6.11 -19.79
CA VAL A 185 -1.20 5.42 -19.64
C VAL A 185 -1.85 5.12 -21.00
N SER A 186 -1.07 5.17 -22.10
CA SER A 186 -1.61 5.14 -23.46
C SER A 186 -2.11 3.76 -23.92
N VAL A 187 -1.78 2.71 -23.17
CA VAL A 187 -2.19 1.32 -23.46
C VAL A 187 -2.99 0.76 -22.29
N ARG A 188 -3.92 -0.14 -22.60
CA ARG A 188 -4.90 -0.67 -21.63
C ARG A 188 -4.30 -1.21 -20.32
N PRO A 189 -3.21 -1.99 -20.30
CA PRO A 189 -2.64 -2.48 -19.05
C PRO A 189 -2.13 -1.34 -18.14
N LEU A 190 -1.35 -0.40 -18.70
CA LEU A 190 -0.84 0.76 -17.95
C LEU A 190 -1.96 1.66 -17.45
N TYR A 191 -3.04 1.78 -18.23
CA TYR A 191 -4.26 2.44 -17.80
C TYR A 191 -4.90 1.73 -16.60
N GLU A 192 -5.13 0.42 -16.69
CA GLU A 192 -5.76 -0.37 -15.63
C GLU A 192 -4.93 -0.33 -14.32
N MET A 193 -3.59 -0.35 -14.43
CA MET A 193 -2.69 -0.13 -13.30
C MET A 193 -2.84 1.25 -12.69
N ALA A 194 -2.82 2.31 -13.50
CA ALA A 194 -2.99 3.68 -13.02
C ALA A 194 -4.34 3.85 -12.32
N LEU A 195 -5.41 3.22 -12.83
CA LEU A 195 -6.71 3.23 -12.15
C LEU A 195 -6.64 2.56 -10.77
N ALA A 196 -6.03 1.38 -10.65
CA ALA A 196 -5.94 0.65 -9.39
C ALA A 196 -5.06 1.39 -8.35
N GLU A 197 -3.91 1.90 -8.78
CA GLU A 197 -3.01 2.67 -7.93
C GLU A 197 -3.67 3.94 -7.42
N PHE A 198 -4.23 4.76 -8.31
CA PHE A 198 -4.87 6.01 -7.91
C PHE A 198 -6.23 5.83 -7.25
N SER A 199 -6.89 4.67 -7.40
CA SER A 199 -8.00 4.28 -6.54
C SER A 199 -7.52 4.15 -5.10
N THR A 200 -6.44 3.40 -4.89
CA THR A 200 -5.86 3.16 -3.56
C THR A 200 -5.39 4.48 -2.92
N ILE A 201 -4.65 5.31 -3.68
CA ILE A 201 -4.19 6.63 -3.21
C ILE A 201 -5.38 7.51 -2.82
N THR A 202 -6.41 7.56 -3.67
CA THR A 202 -7.59 8.40 -3.41
C THR A 202 -8.32 7.94 -2.15
N LEU A 203 -8.58 6.64 -2.01
CA LEU A 203 -9.27 6.06 -0.86
C LEU A 203 -8.48 6.27 0.44
N LYS A 204 -7.16 5.98 0.43
CA LYS A 204 -6.28 6.28 1.58
C LYS A 204 -6.31 7.76 1.93
N ALA A 205 -6.23 8.66 0.95
CA ALA A 205 -6.24 10.10 1.20
C ALA A 205 -7.49 10.57 1.95
N ILE A 206 -8.66 10.06 1.56
CA ILE A 206 -9.95 10.44 2.18
C ILE A 206 -10.30 9.63 3.43
N GLY A 207 -9.41 8.74 3.89
CA GLY A 207 -9.63 7.94 5.10
C GLY A 207 -10.47 6.68 4.88
N VAL A 208 -10.68 6.23 3.64
CA VAL A 208 -11.39 4.99 3.35
C VAL A 208 -10.39 3.84 3.25
N PHE A 209 -10.51 2.84 4.13
CA PHE A 209 -9.76 1.60 4.03
C PHE A 209 -10.55 0.59 3.19
N SER A 210 -10.13 0.40 1.94
CA SER A 210 -10.70 -0.61 1.05
C SER A 210 -9.58 -1.13 0.14
N PRO A 211 -8.68 -1.96 0.69
CA PRO A 211 -7.56 -2.51 -0.07
C PRO A 211 -8.10 -3.34 -1.24
N SER A 212 -7.53 -3.17 -2.43
CA SER A 212 -7.93 -3.87 -3.66
C SER A 212 -9.19 -3.37 -4.38
N SER A 213 -9.84 -2.31 -3.87
CA SER A 213 -10.98 -1.69 -4.54
C SER A 213 -10.57 -0.76 -5.69
N ASN A 214 -11.16 -0.96 -6.86
CA ASN A 214 -11.01 -0.07 -8.01
C ASN A 214 -12.27 0.78 -8.18
N ILE A 215 -12.19 2.06 -7.79
CA ILE A 215 -13.35 2.97 -7.78
C ILE A 215 -13.91 3.27 -9.17
N PHE A 216 -13.16 2.96 -10.24
CA PHE A 216 -13.62 3.10 -11.62
C PHE A 216 -14.46 1.90 -12.11
N GLN A 217 -14.42 0.79 -11.37
CA GLN A 217 -15.12 -0.45 -11.70
C GLN A 217 -16.26 -0.77 -10.72
N MET A 218 -16.24 -0.18 -9.52
CA MET A 218 -17.24 -0.43 -8.50
C MET A 218 -18.50 0.41 -8.72
N PRO A 219 -19.70 -0.20 -8.79
CA PRO A 219 -20.93 0.55 -8.97
C PRO A 219 -21.30 1.26 -7.67
N LEU A 220 -21.30 2.59 -7.68
CA LEU A 220 -21.85 3.39 -6.58
C LEU A 220 -23.36 3.60 -6.70
N ILE A 221 -24.02 3.69 -5.55
CA ILE A 221 -25.44 3.94 -5.36
C ILE A 221 -25.63 5.36 -4.81
N SER A 222 -26.69 6.05 -5.21
CA SER A 222 -27.01 7.36 -4.63
C SER A 222 -27.51 7.19 -3.19
N ALA A 223 -26.86 7.86 -2.24
CA ALA A 223 -27.23 7.85 -0.82
C ALA A 223 -28.35 8.86 -0.46
N GLU A 224 -29.17 9.28 -1.41
CA GLU A 224 -30.30 10.21 -1.15
C GLU A 224 -31.44 9.59 -0.34
N ALA A 225 -31.50 8.25 -0.25
CA ALA A 225 -32.51 7.51 0.51
C ALA A 225 -31.99 6.10 0.88
N TYR A 226 -32.50 5.54 1.99
CA TYR A 226 -32.17 4.18 2.43
C TYR A 226 -32.59 3.13 1.38
N GLU A 227 -33.77 3.33 0.77
CA GLU A 227 -34.40 2.43 -0.18
C GLU A 227 -33.53 2.18 -1.43
N ASN A 228 -32.61 3.08 -1.76
CA ASN A 228 -31.68 2.88 -2.87
C ASN A 228 -30.66 1.78 -2.62
N PHE A 229 -30.37 1.47 -1.35
CA PHE A 229 -29.46 0.39 -0.96
C PHE A 229 -30.16 -0.97 -0.85
N VAL A 230 -31.49 -1.03 -0.96
CA VAL A 230 -32.25 -2.28 -0.94
C VAL A 230 -32.24 -2.90 -2.34
N VAL A 231 -31.57 -4.05 -2.50
CA VAL A 231 -31.43 -4.75 -3.79
C VAL A 231 -32.46 -5.85 -4.00
N ASP A 232 -33.01 -6.41 -2.92
CA ASP A 232 -34.07 -7.41 -2.94
C ASP A 232 -34.82 -7.40 -1.59
N GLN A 233 -35.91 -8.17 -1.49
CA GLN A 233 -36.64 -8.37 -0.24
C GLN A 233 -36.91 -9.85 -0.04
N ASP A 234 -36.54 -10.37 1.14
CA ASP A 234 -36.89 -11.72 1.53
C ASP A 234 -38.19 -11.69 2.34
N CYS A 235 -39.27 -12.20 1.73
CA CYS A 235 -40.60 -12.16 2.30
C CYS A 235 -41.04 -13.55 2.76
N GLU A 236 -41.31 -13.68 4.06
CA GLU A 236 -41.88 -14.89 4.64
C GLU A 236 -43.33 -14.65 5.07
N MET A 237 -44.16 -15.68 4.92
CA MET A 237 -45.53 -15.66 5.42
C MET A 237 -45.52 -15.96 6.92
N VAL A 238 -45.76 -14.91 7.72
CA VAL A 238 -45.75 -14.97 9.19
C VAL A 238 -47.14 -14.81 9.78
N SER A 239 -47.30 -15.13 11.06
CA SER A 239 -48.55 -14.92 11.79
C SER A 239 -48.81 -13.43 12.05
N PRO A 240 -50.07 -12.96 11.98
CA PRO A 240 -50.40 -11.54 12.12
C PRO A 240 -50.14 -11.01 13.55
N ILE A 241 -49.25 -10.03 13.64
CA ILE A 241 -48.87 -9.26 14.83
C ILE A 241 -49.29 -7.79 14.67
N ASP A 242 -49.42 -7.05 15.76
CA ASP A 242 -49.68 -5.62 15.77
C ASP A 242 -48.41 -4.77 15.52
N GLU A 243 -48.55 -3.44 15.52
CA GLU A 243 -47.48 -2.46 15.25
C GLU A 243 -46.31 -2.49 16.24
N ASN A 244 -46.41 -3.24 17.35
CA ASN A 244 -45.34 -3.42 18.33
C ASN A 244 -44.73 -4.83 18.32
N GLY A 245 -45.19 -5.71 17.42
CA GLY A 245 -44.74 -7.11 17.36
C GLY A 245 -45.52 -8.07 18.25
N ASP A 246 -46.63 -7.64 18.86
CA ASP A 246 -47.44 -8.48 19.74
C ASP A 246 -48.58 -9.18 18.96
N PRO A 247 -49.00 -10.40 19.33
CA PRO A 247 -50.12 -11.09 18.67
C PRO A 247 -51.46 -10.35 18.82
N LEU A 248 -52.29 -10.34 17.76
CA LEU A 248 -53.61 -9.69 17.79
C LEU A 248 -54.56 -10.28 18.88
N VAL A 249 -55.13 -9.41 19.72
CA VAL A 249 -56.00 -9.74 20.87
C VAL A 249 -57.49 -9.41 20.61
N ASP A 250 -58.41 -9.98 21.38
CA ASP A 250 -59.86 -9.73 21.27
C ASP A 250 -60.35 -8.44 21.97
N GLU A 251 -61.66 -8.16 21.94
CA GLU A 251 -62.28 -6.93 22.48
C GLU A 251 -62.17 -6.76 24.01
N ASN A 252 -61.68 -7.78 24.73
CA ASN A 252 -61.41 -7.73 26.17
C ASN A 252 -59.91 -7.64 26.50
N GLY A 253 -59.03 -7.69 25.49
CA GLY A 253 -57.57 -7.60 25.64
C GLY A 253 -56.87 -8.93 25.90
N ASP A 254 -57.54 -10.07 25.63
CA ASP A 254 -56.95 -11.41 25.74
C ASP A 254 -56.48 -11.91 24.35
N PRO A 255 -55.32 -12.61 24.24
CA PRO A 255 -54.89 -13.23 22.98
C PRO A 255 -55.93 -14.24 22.49
N LEU A 256 -56.20 -14.25 21.18
CA LEU A 256 -57.09 -15.24 20.58
C LEU A 256 -56.45 -16.63 20.68
N VAL A 257 -56.90 -17.45 21.63
CA VAL A 257 -56.42 -18.82 21.90
C VAL A 257 -57.55 -19.83 21.79
N ASP A 258 -57.22 -21.10 21.51
CA ASP A 258 -58.20 -22.19 21.55
C ASP A 258 -58.56 -22.62 23.00
N GLU A 259 -59.46 -23.62 23.16
CA GLU A 259 -59.93 -24.08 24.48
C GLU A 259 -58.87 -24.75 25.38
N ASN A 260 -57.63 -24.89 24.91
CA ASN A 260 -56.47 -25.37 25.66
C ASN A 260 -55.33 -24.35 25.82
N GLY A 261 -55.39 -23.19 25.16
CA GLY A 261 -54.51 -22.05 25.44
C GLY A 261 -53.25 -21.92 24.58
N ASP A 262 -53.16 -22.58 23.42
CA ASP A 262 -52.09 -22.40 22.42
C ASP A 262 -52.63 -21.77 21.11
N SER A 263 -51.74 -21.18 20.29
CA SER A 263 -52.08 -20.30 19.15
C SER A 263 -52.34 -21.00 17.78
N PHE A 264 -53.38 -20.49 17.09
CA PHE A 264 -53.69 -20.47 15.64
C PHE A 264 -53.68 -21.78 14.79
N VAL A 265 -54.30 -22.86 15.26
CA VAL A 265 -54.79 -23.99 14.42
C VAL A 265 -56.25 -24.33 14.76
N ASP A 266 -56.98 -25.00 13.85
CA ASP A 266 -58.35 -25.45 14.05
C ASP A 266 -58.46 -26.72 14.93
N GLU A 267 -59.69 -27.19 15.19
CA GLU A 267 -60.00 -28.32 16.09
C GLU A 267 -59.37 -29.68 15.69
N ASN A 268 -58.78 -29.80 14.48
CA ASN A 268 -58.08 -31.00 14.01
C ASN A 268 -56.56 -30.80 13.86
N GLY A 269 -56.04 -29.60 14.17
CA GLY A 269 -54.63 -29.24 13.99
C GLY A 269 -54.28 -28.74 12.60
N ASP A 270 -55.29 -28.36 11.79
CA ASP A 270 -55.08 -27.77 10.46
C ASP A 270 -55.08 -26.22 10.58
N PRO A 271 -54.32 -25.47 9.75
CA PRO A 271 -54.23 -24.01 9.91
C PRO A 271 -55.55 -23.29 9.59
N LEU A 272 -55.76 -22.10 10.18
CA LEU A 272 -56.99 -21.32 9.97
C LEU A 272 -57.11 -20.88 8.50
N VAL A 273 -58.21 -21.27 7.86
CA VAL A 273 -58.48 -21.00 6.45
C VAL A 273 -59.59 -19.97 6.22
N ASP A 274 -59.51 -19.21 5.13
CA ASP A 274 -60.52 -18.25 4.69
C ASP A 274 -61.82 -18.94 4.21
N GLU A 275 -62.79 -18.15 3.72
CA GLU A 275 -64.08 -18.68 3.22
C GLU A 275 -63.96 -19.62 2.00
N ASN A 276 -62.77 -19.73 1.40
CA ASN A 276 -62.45 -20.60 0.28
C ASN A 276 -61.61 -21.82 0.68
N GLY A 277 -61.06 -21.84 1.90
CA GLY A 277 -60.24 -22.95 2.40
C GLY A 277 -58.72 -22.72 2.32
N ASP A 278 -58.25 -21.48 2.20
CA ASP A 278 -56.82 -21.12 2.12
C ASP A 278 -56.30 -20.48 3.44
N GLU A 279 -55.08 -20.80 3.89
CA GLU A 279 -54.53 -20.37 5.19
C GLU A 279 -54.37 -18.84 5.33
N VAL A 280 -54.76 -18.28 6.48
CA VAL A 280 -54.64 -16.85 6.79
C VAL A 280 -53.24 -16.52 7.32
N THR A 281 -52.41 -15.92 6.47
CA THR A 281 -51.03 -15.50 6.76
C THR A 281 -50.82 -14.04 6.36
N VAL A 282 -49.85 -13.34 6.96
CA VAL A 282 -49.41 -12.00 6.52
C VAL A 282 -47.97 -12.05 6.04
N GLU A 283 -47.69 -11.34 4.95
CA GLU A 283 -46.36 -11.27 4.36
C GLU A 283 -45.50 -10.29 5.18
N SER A 284 -44.37 -10.77 5.72
CA SER A 284 -43.36 -9.94 6.39
C SER A 284 -42.06 -10.04 5.60
N CYS A 285 -41.52 -8.88 5.20
CA CYS A 285 -40.34 -8.80 4.35
C CYS A 285 -39.16 -8.19 5.11
N THR A 286 -37.97 -8.75 4.89
CA THR A 286 -36.69 -8.19 5.33
C THR A 286 -35.93 -7.69 4.10
N ASP A 287 -35.40 -6.47 4.17
CA ASP A 287 -34.62 -5.90 3.08
C ASP A 287 -33.27 -6.60 2.94
N ILE A 288 -32.93 -6.99 1.71
CA ILE A 288 -31.59 -7.42 1.33
C ILE A 288 -30.84 -6.19 0.83
N LEU A 289 -29.80 -5.79 1.55
CA LEU A 289 -29.00 -4.62 1.20
C LEU A 289 -27.93 -4.94 0.15
N ALA A 290 -27.46 -3.89 -0.53
CA ALA A 290 -26.31 -3.93 -1.41
C ALA A 290 -25.05 -4.39 -0.66
N ASP A 291 -24.03 -4.80 -1.42
CA ASP A 291 -22.75 -5.20 -0.87
C ASP A 291 -22.17 -4.12 0.07
N THR A 292 -21.59 -4.53 1.20
CA THR A 292 -21.15 -3.61 2.25
C THR A 292 -20.09 -2.63 1.75
N GLU A 293 -19.17 -3.05 0.88
CA GLU A 293 -18.17 -2.16 0.30
C GLU A 293 -18.80 -1.17 -0.68
N VAL A 294 -19.79 -1.61 -1.47
CA VAL A 294 -20.59 -0.71 -2.32
C VAL A 294 -21.29 0.35 -1.47
N ILE A 295 -21.88 -0.03 -0.32
CA ILE A 295 -22.53 0.92 0.59
C ILE A 295 -21.50 1.91 1.13
N LYS A 296 -20.38 1.45 1.70
CA LYS A 296 -19.33 2.32 2.26
C LYS A 296 -18.81 3.32 1.22
N LEU A 297 -18.46 2.85 0.03
CA LEU A 297 -17.96 3.74 -1.04
C LEU A 297 -19.02 4.72 -1.52
N SER A 298 -20.29 4.30 -1.55
CA SER A 298 -21.41 5.18 -1.89
C SER A 298 -21.59 6.29 -0.86
N LEU A 299 -21.49 5.97 0.44
CA LEU A 299 -21.53 6.95 1.54
C LEU A 299 -20.32 7.88 1.53
N ALA A 300 -19.11 7.36 1.26
CA ALA A 300 -17.90 8.17 1.12
C ALA A 300 -17.99 9.14 -0.08
N ASN A 301 -18.52 8.68 -1.22
CA ASN A 301 -18.82 9.53 -2.37
C ASN A 301 -19.91 10.59 -2.07
N ALA A 302 -20.94 10.19 -1.34
CA ALA A 302 -22.01 11.08 -0.90
C ALA A 302 -21.50 12.20 -0.01
N ALA A 303 -20.55 11.90 0.89
CA ALA A 303 -19.98 12.85 1.86
C ALA A 303 -19.47 14.15 1.22
N PHE A 304 -18.96 14.09 -0.02
CA PHE A 304 -18.51 15.24 -0.82
C PHE A 304 -19.62 16.21 -1.23
N ALA A 305 -20.90 15.87 -1.03
CA ALA A 305 -22.00 16.80 -1.26
C ALA A 305 -22.27 17.74 -0.09
N ASN A 306 -21.65 17.48 1.07
CA ASN A 306 -21.76 18.36 2.22
C ASN A 306 -20.90 19.62 2.04
N ILE A 307 -21.47 20.56 1.30
CA ILE A 307 -20.94 21.89 1.02
C ILE A 307 -21.91 22.95 1.53
N ASN A 308 -21.40 24.11 1.93
CA ASN A 308 -22.26 25.25 2.29
C ASN A 308 -22.69 26.06 1.05
N GLU A 309 -23.62 27.00 1.23
CA GLU A 309 -24.21 27.80 0.13
C GLU A 309 -23.21 28.70 -0.63
N PHE A 310 -22.00 28.88 -0.10
CA PHE A 310 -20.93 29.70 -0.70
C PHE A 310 -19.78 28.86 -1.29
N GLU A 311 -19.84 27.54 -1.17
CA GLU A 311 -18.87 26.60 -1.70
C GLU A 311 -19.35 25.99 -3.02
N SER A 312 -18.42 25.37 -3.75
CA SER A 312 -18.74 24.58 -4.95
C SER A 312 -18.12 23.19 -4.82
N PHE A 313 -18.77 22.19 -5.45
CA PHE A 313 -18.26 20.81 -5.46
C PHE A 313 -16.83 20.74 -6.03
N ASN A 314 -16.57 21.44 -7.14
CA ASN A 314 -15.24 21.45 -7.76
C ASN A 314 -14.15 21.96 -6.82
N ALA A 315 -14.43 22.99 -6.01
CA ALA A 315 -13.45 23.51 -5.07
C ALA A 315 -13.04 22.48 -4.01
N LEU A 316 -14.00 21.65 -3.55
CA LEU A 316 -13.72 20.58 -2.60
C LEU A 316 -12.91 19.44 -3.25
N TYR A 317 -13.20 19.09 -4.51
CA TYR A 317 -12.41 18.12 -5.26
C TYR A 317 -10.98 18.62 -5.48
N ASP A 318 -10.81 19.87 -5.93
CA ASP A 318 -9.50 20.49 -6.17
C ASP A 318 -8.68 20.59 -4.88
N GLU A 319 -9.31 20.96 -3.75
CA GLU A 319 -8.67 20.97 -2.44
C GLU A 319 -8.19 19.58 -2.04
N THR A 320 -9.03 18.55 -2.25
CA THR A 320 -8.69 17.16 -1.93
C THR A 320 -7.51 16.70 -2.77
N VAL A 321 -7.54 16.92 -4.10
CA VAL A 321 -6.42 16.62 -5.00
C VAL A 321 -5.14 17.33 -4.56
N SER A 322 -5.23 18.60 -4.17
CA SER A 322 -4.08 19.37 -3.69
C SER A 322 -3.48 18.80 -2.40
N ARG A 323 -4.32 18.44 -1.42
CA ARG A 323 -3.88 17.85 -0.15
C ARG A 323 -3.30 16.46 -0.37
N THR A 324 -3.92 15.64 -1.20
CA THR A 324 -3.37 14.32 -1.59
C THR A 324 -2.00 14.46 -2.25
N THR A 325 -1.83 15.43 -3.16
CA THR A 325 -0.52 15.67 -3.78
C THR A 325 0.53 16.05 -2.73
N ALA A 326 0.20 16.90 -1.76
CA ALA A 326 1.10 17.28 -0.68
C ALA A 326 1.45 16.09 0.25
N ALA A 327 0.47 15.24 0.55
CA ALA A 327 0.67 14.03 1.34
C ALA A 327 1.55 13.01 0.61
N MET A 328 1.41 12.86 -0.71
CA MET A 328 2.31 12.03 -1.54
C MET A 328 3.75 12.52 -1.51
N SER A 329 3.95 13.82 -1.26
CA SER A 329 5.28 14.44 -1.06
C SER A 329 5.78 14.37 0.40
N GLY A 330 5.08 13.66 1.29
CA GLY A 330 5.54 13.36 2.65
C GLY A 330 4.87 14.15 3.79
N ASP A 331 3.93 15.07 3.51
CA ASP A 331 3.19 15.81 4.55
C ASP A 331 1.78 15.23 4.72
N GLU A 332 1.64 14.11 5.44
CA GLU A 332 0.35 13.44 5.63
C GLU A 332 -0.65 14.23 6.47
N THR A 333 -0.16 15.12 7.34
CA THR A 333 -1.00 15.89 8.29
C THR A 333 -2.04 16.76 7.57
N VAL A 334 -1.76 17.13 6.32
CA VAL A 334 -2.66 17.93 5.46
C VAL A 334 -3.97 17.23 5.13
N LEU A 335 -4.07 15.91 5.31
CA LEU A 335 -5.27 15.11 5.01
C LEU A 335 -6.29 15.13 6.15
N LYS A 336 -5.87 15.36 7.39
CA LYS A 336 -6.76 15.29 8.56
C LYS A 336 -7.99 16.22 8.43
N PRO A 337 -7.87 17.50 8.02
CA PRO A 337 -9.03 18.39 7.91
C PRO A 337 -10.08 17.92 6.90
N ILE A 338 -9.66 17.32 5.77
CA ILE A 338 -10.62 16.82 4.77
C ILE A 338 -11.31 15.55 5.29
N ARG A 339 -10.59 14.67 5.99
CA ARG A 339 -11.17 13.47 6.59
C ARG A 339 -12.18 13.79 7.68
N GLU A 340 -11.88 14.72 8.58
CA GLU A 340 -12.83 15.17 9.62
C GLU A 340 -14.12 15.73 9.01
N ARG A 341 -14.00 16.49 7.91
CA ARG A 341 -15.15 17.01 7.18
C ARG A 341 -16.01 15.89 6.57
N LEU A 342 -15.39 14.91 5.93
CA LEU A 342 -16.10 13.79 5.32
C LEU A 342 -16.72 12.87 6.38
N PHE A 343 -16.00 12.59 7.45
CA PHE A 343 -16.49 11.83 8.60
C PHE A 343 -17.76 12.45 9.18
N ALA A 344 -17.73 13.75 9.48
CA ALA A 344 -18.90 14.47 10.03
C ALA A 344 -20.10 14.46 9.06
N SER A 345 -19.85 14.38 7.75
CA SER A 345 -20.89 14.25 6.74
C SER A 345 -21.57 12.88 6.80
N VAL A 346 -20.79 11.81 6.92
CA VAL A 346 -21.29 10.44 7.03
C VAL A 346 -22.03 10.22 8.34
N GLU A 347 -21.45 10.65 9.46
CA GLU A 347 -22.03 10.53 10.81
C GLU A 347 -23.43 11.15 10.89
N ALA A 348 -23.67 12.20 10.11
CA ALA A 348 -24.94 12.92 10.11
C ALA A 348 -26.05 12.23 9.29
N ILE A 349 -25.80 11.11 8.61
CA ILE A 349 -26.79 10.41 7.78
C ILE A 349 -27.85 9.72 8.66
N PRO A 350 -29.15 10.06 8.54
CA PRO A 350 -30.19 9.64 9.48
C PRO A 350 -30.50 8.15 9.45
N PHE A 351 -30.24 7.48 8.32
CA PHE A 351 -30.46 6.04 8.15
C PHE A 351 -29.16 5.22 8.25
N LEU A 352 -28.03 5.82 8.65
CA LEU A 352 -26.75 5.12 8.74
C LEU A 352 -26.84 3.86 9.62
N GLY A 353 -27.54 3.97 10.76
CA GLY A 353 -27.77 2.82 11.65
C GLY A 353 -28.66 1.72 11.05
N GLN A 354 -29.53 2.05 10.09
CA GLN A 354 -30.34 1.04 9.38
C GLN A 354 -29.50 0.24 8.39
N LEU A 355 -28.40 0.80 7.90
CA LEU A 355 -27.43 0.11 7.04
C LEU A 355 -26.49 -0.82 7.81
N GLY A 356 -26.52 -0.80 9.14
CA GLY A 356 -25.61 -1.60 9.97
C GLY A 356 -24.14 -1.15 9.92
N ILE A 357 -23.87 0.09 9.51
CA ILE A 357 -22.52 0.64 9.33
C ILE A 357 -22.30 1.81 10.31
N ALA A 358 -21.12 1.89 10.91
CA ALA A 358 -20.67 3.05 11.70
C ALA A 358 -19.87 4.04 10.84
N ALA A 359 -19.86 5.33 11.21
CA ALA A 359 -19.21 6.37 10.42
C ALA A 359 -17.69 6.15 10.28
N GLU A 360 -17.05 5.63 11.33
CA GLU A 360 -15.62 5.30 11.39
C GLU A 360 -15.25 4.15 10.45
N GLN A 361 -16.22 3.28 10.12
CA GLN A 361 -16.04 2.21 9.13
C GLN A 361 -16.10 2.73 7.69
N VAL A 362 -16.64 3.94 7.48
CA VAL A 362 -16.66 4.61 6.18
C VAL A 362 -15.46 5.52 6.04
N ILE A 363 -15.20 6.38 7.04
CA ILE A 363 -14.09 7.33 7.07
C ILE A 363 -13.30 7.17 8.37
N ASN A 364 -12.08 6.65 8.27
CA ASN A 364 -11.10 6.64 9.34
C ASN A 364 -10.20 7.88 9.23
N VAL A 365 -10.36 8.82 10.17
CA VAL A 365 -9.60 10.08 10.20
C VAL A 365 -8.10 9.86 10.35
N GLU A 366 -7.71 8.83 11.09
CA GLU A 366 -6.32 8.51 11.42
C GLU A 366 -5.70 7.44 10.51
N LEU A 367 -6.33 7.14 9.35
CA LEU A 367 -5.82 6.16 8.41
C LEU A 367 -4.40 6.55 7.91
N PRO A 368 -3.36 5.70 8.06
CA PRO A 368 -2.04 6.00 7.53
C PRO A 368 -2.09 6.20 6.01
N PHE A 369 -1.43 7.26 5.50
CA PHE A 369 -1.43 7.55 4.07
C PHE A 369 -0.23 6.93 3.37
N LEU A 370 0.98 7.09 3.91
CA LEU A 370 2.16 6.35 3.47
C LEU A 370 2.25 5.05 4.25
N ASP A 371 2.68 3.99 3.58
CA ASP A 371 3.09 2.79 4.29
C ASP A 371 4.31 3.17 5.12
N ASN A 372 4.27 2.88 6.42
CA ASN A 372 5.41 3.14 7.29
C ASN A 372 6.64 2.48 6.66
N VAL A 373 7.70 3.28 6.50
CA VAL A 373 9.04 2.75 6.22
C VAL A 373 9.44 1.93 7.44
N SER A 374 9.06 0.66 7.44
CA SER A 374 9.61 -0.32 8.36
C SER A 374 10.89 -0.81 7.70
N SER A 375 12.03 -0.33 8.21
CA SER A 375 13.33 -0.93 7.87
C SER A 375 13.24 -2.39 8.29
N GLY A 376 13.11 -3.29 7.30
CA GLY A 376 13.14 -4.74 7.47
C GLY A 376 14.52 -5.26 7.89
N GLY A 377 15.45 -4.36 8.23
CA GLY A 377 16.85 -4.67 8.45
C GLY A 377 17.61 -4.92 7.15
N PRO A 378 18.91 -5.25 7.27
CA PRO A 378 19.74 -5.52 6.12
C PRO A 378 19.33 -6.86 5.47
N VAL A 379 19.42 -6.88 4.14
CA VAL A 379 19.07 -8.03 3.31
C VAL A 379 20.29 -8.56 2.56
N GLN A 380 20.20 -9.80 2.08
CA GLN A 380 21.24 -10.47 1.30
C GLN A 380 20.63 -11.25 0.14
N GLU A 381 21.42 -11.43 -0.92
CA GLU A 381 21.08 -12.35 -2.01
C GLU A 381 21.00 -13.79 -1.48
N VAL A 382 19.89 -14.46 -1.76
CA VAL A 382 19.64 -15.87 -1.45
C VAL A 382 20.04 -16.76 -2.63
N THR A 383 19.86 -16.29 -3.86
CA THR A 383 20.24 -17.01 -5.10
C THR A 383 21.73 -16.91 -5.42
N THR A 384 22.60 -17.05 -4.42
CA THR A 384 24.05 -17.06 -4.65
C THR A 384 24.50 -18.33 -5.36
N ALA A 385 25.67 -18.30 -5.99
CA ALA A 385 26.25 -19.49 -6.61
C ALA A 385 26.47 -20.64 -5.60
N GLU A 386 26.67 -20.33 -4.32
CA GLU A 386 26.79 -21.33 -3.25
C GLU A 386 25.44 -22.00 -2.96
N ASN A 387 24.40 -21.22 -2.73
CA ASN A 387 23.06 -21.75 -2.42
C ASN A 387 22.45 -22.51 -3.61
N LEU A 388 22.74 -22.08 -4.84
CA LEU A 388 22.27 -22.73 -6.06
C LEU A 388 23.04 -24.01 -6.42
N ALA A 389 24.27 -24.21 -5.93
CA ALA A 389 25.07 -25.38 -6.28
C ALA A 389 24.44 -26.73 -5.86
N GLY A 390 23.66 -26.73 -4.78
CA GLY A 390 22.91 -27.89 -4.28
C GLY A 390 21.41 -27.86 -4.57
N ALA A 391 20.90 -26.76 -5.15
CA ALA A 391 19.48 -26.55 -5.33
C ALA A 391 18.90 -27.42 -6.45
N ILE A 392 17.63 -27.79 -6.31
CA ILE A 392 16.86 -28.48 -7.35
C ILE A 392 15.90 -27.47 -7.96
N ILE A 393 16.11 -27.17 -9.25
CA ILE A 393 15.26 -26.25 -10.01
C ILE A 393 14.34 -27.09 -10.90
N THR A 394 13.04 -26.80 -10.84
CA THR A 394 12.02 -27.43 -11.68
C THR A 394 11.07 -26.36 -12.21
N ALA A 395 10.41 -26.66 -13.32
CA ALA A 395 9.37 -25.81 -13.88
C ALA A 395 8.25 -26.66 -14.48
N ARG A 396 7.14 -25.98 -14.81
CA ARG A 396 6.01 -26.59 -15.52
C ARG A 396 6.46 -27.26 -16.82
N ASN A 397 7.23 -26.55 -17.62
CA ASN A 397 7.64 -27.00 -18.95
C ASN A 397 8.95 -26.34 -19.42
N ARG A 398 9.53 -26.86 -20.51
CA ARG A 398 10.68 -26.27 -21.21
C ARG A 398 10.73 -26.69 -22.68
N ILE A 399 11.27 -25.85 -23.55
CA ILE A 399 11.47 -26.19 -24.98
C ILE A 399 12.71 -27.08 -25.21
N GLY A 400 13.79 -26.87 -24.47
CA GLY A 400 15.04 -27.63 -24.62
C GLY A 400 16.09 -27.24 -23.59
N ASP A 401 17.24 -27.93 -23.61
CA ASP A 401 18.28 -27.76 -22.58
C ASP A 401 18.91 -26.35 -22.56
N GLY A 402 18.89 -25.63 -23.69
CA GLY A 402 19.37 -24.25 -23.76
C GLY A 402 18.34 -23.20 -23.35
N GLU A 403 17.11 -23.61 -23.05
CA GLU A 403 16.01 -22.75 -22.60
C GLU A 403 15.28 -23.39 -21.40
N ALA A 404 16.03 -24.14 -20.59
CA ALA A 404 15.53 -24.91 -19.46
C ALA A 404 15.29 -24.03 -18.23
N GLU A 405 14.56 -24.56 -17.26
CA GLU A 405 14.26 -23.94 -15.98
C GLU A 405 15.49 -23.43 -15.23
N ALA A 406 16.64 -24.10 -15.37
CA ALA A 406 17.89 -23.70 -14.75
C ALA A 406 18.45 -22.37 -15.29
N MET A 407 18.06 -21.97 -16.51
CA MET A 407 18.48 -20.69 -17.08
C MET A 407 17.85 -19.51 -16.34
N ALA A 408 16.72 -19.72 -15.64
CA ALA A 408 16.11 -18.69 -14.80
C ALA A 408 16.88 -18.40 -13.51
N PHE A 409 18.00 -19.10 -13.23
CA PHE A 409 18.80 -18.98 -12.01
C PHE A 409 20.30 -19.16 -12.29
N ASP A 410 20.77 -18.90 -13.51
CA ASP A 410 22.16 -19.19 -13.89
C ASP A 410 23.10 -17.97 -13.81
N GLY A 411 22.56 -16.78 -13.51
CA GLY A 411 23.29 -15.52 -13.44
C GLY A 411 23.62 -14.90 -14.79
N ASP A 412 23.15 -15.45 -15.92
CA ASP A 412 23.41 -14.94 -17.27
C ASP A 412 22.13 -14.44 -17.93
N VAL A 413 21.94 -13.12 -17.94
CA VAL A 413 20.79 -12.47 -18.59
C VAL A 413 20.64 -12.75 -20.10
N ASN A 414 21.66 -13.35 -20.74
CA ASN A 414 21.60 -13.73 -22.16
C ASN A 414 21.00 -15.13 -22.40
N THR A 415 20.83 -15.94 -21.36
CA THR A 415 20.05 -17.18 -21.41
C THR A 415 18.60 -16.87 -20.99
N LYS A 416 17.72 -17.86 -21.08
CA LYS A 416 16.32 -17.72 -20.66
C LYS A 416 15.66 -19.04 -20.37
N TRP A 417 14.68 -19.03 -19.48
CA TRP A 417 13.68 -20.11 -19.43
C TRP A 417 12.54 -19.78 -20.39
N LEU A 418 12.10 -20.78 -21.16
CA LEU A 418 10.99 -20.65 -22.10
C LEU A 418 9.98 -21.78 -21.88
N ASP A 419 8.83 -21.42 -21.32
CA ASP A 419 7.68 -22.30 -21.14
C ASP A 419 6.80 -22.28 -22.39
N HIS A 420 6.33 -23.46 -22.82
CA HIS A 420 5.42 -23.59 -23.96
C HIS A 420 4.04 -24.19 -23.66
N ASN A 421 3.74 -24.51 -22.39
CA ASN A 421 2.47 -25.10 -21.96
C ASN A 421 1.93 -26.25 -22.83
N ASP A 422 2.79 -27.11 -23.41
CA ASP A 422 2.41 -28.10 -24.43
C ASP A 422 1.52 -27.54 -25.56
N TRP A 423 1.65 -26.26 -25.88
CA TRP A 423 0.86 -25.48 -26.83
C TRP A 423 -0.63 -25.36 -26.46
N ALA A 424 -0.96 -25.46 -25.17
CA ALA A 424 -2.33 -25.47 -24.64
C ALA A 424 -2.89 -24.08 -24.29
N GLY A 425 -2.13 -23.00 -24.49
CA GLY A 425 -2.59 -21.62 -24.26
C GLY A 425 -1.65 -20.81 -23.36
N ALA A 426 -1.97 -19.53 -23.21
CA ALA A 426 -1.32 -18.63 -22.25
C ALA A 426 -1.50 -19.12 -20.80
N PRO A 427 -0.64 -18.70 -19.86
CA PRO A 427 -0.85 -18.97 -18.43
C PRO A 427 -2.18 -18.38 -17.93
N THR A 428 -2.84 -19.07 -16.99
CA THR A 428 -4.05 -18.58 -16.28
C THR A 428 -3.93 -18.80 -14.77
N VAL A 429 -4.88 -18.33 -13.98
CA VAL A 429 -4.94 -18.61 -12.53
C VAL A 429 -5.07 -20.12 -12.25
N GLU A 430 -5.87 -20.83 -13.05
CA GLU A 430 -6.12 -22.27 -12.89
C GLU A 430 -5.00 -23.15 -13.46
N ASN A 431 -4.20 -22.62 -14.39
CA ASN A 431 -3.05 -23.31 -14.98
C ASN A 431 -1.88 -22.33 -15.18
N PRO A 432 -1.24 -21.89 -14.08
CA PRO A 432 -0.13 -20.95 -14.16
C PRO A 432 1.08 -21.59 -14.82
N ALA A 433 1.90 -20.77 -15.46
CA ALA A 433 3.27 -21.17 -15.75
C ALA A 433 4.06 -21.03 -14.45
N TRP A 434 4.84 -22.04 -14.10
CA TRP A 434 5.56 -22.00 -12.83
C TRP A 434 6.99 -22.45 -12.99
N VAL A 435 7.86 -21.80 -12.23
CA VAL A 435 9.25 -22.20 -12.00
C VAL A 435 9.51 -22.14 -10.51
N GLN A 436 10.26 -23.09 -9.98
CA GLN A 436 10.59 -23.15 -8.57
C GLN A 436 12.04 -23.58 -8.35
N VAL A 437 12.54 -23.15 -7.19
CA VAL A 437 13.81 -23.59 -6.62
C VAL A 437 13.54 -24.28 -5.28
N GLN A 438 14.16 -25.43 -5.09
CA GLN A 438 14.29 -26.10 -3.80
C GLN A 438 15.72 -25.93 -3.32
N PHE A 439 15.91 -25.18 -2.23
CA PHE A 439 17.20 -25.03 -1.57
C PHE A 439 17.53 -26.24 -0.68
N GLU A 440 18.82 -26.48 -0.43
CA GLU A 440 19.25 -27.51 0.52
C GLU A 440 18.97 -27.10 1.98
N GLN A 441 19.03 -25.79 2.24
CA GLN A 441 18.68 -25.16 3.51
C GLN A 441 17.54 -24.16 3.28
N ALA A 442 16.61 -24.05 4.22
CA ALA A 442 15.56 -23.05 4.14
C ALA A 442 16.16 -21.65 4.27
N HIS A 443 15.62 -20.69 3.53
CA HIS A 443 16.02 -19.29 3.58
C HIS A 443 14.78 -18.41 3.65
N ALA A 444 14.83 -17.29 4.37
CA ALA A 444 13.83 -16.25 4.25
C ALA A 444 14.05 -15.44 2.95
N VAL A 445 12.97 -15.02 2.31
CA VAL A 445 12.98 -14.18 1.09
C VAL A 445 11.90 -13.14 1.24
N SER A 446 12.23 -11.87 1.00
CA SER A 446 11.35 -10.72 1.08
C SER A 446 11.34 -9.89 -0.21
N SER A 447 12.14 -10.27 -1.21
CA SER A 447 12.19 -9.61 -2.52
C SER A 447 12.52 -10.58 -3.64
N LEU A 448 11.82 -10.41 -4.76
CA LEU A 448 12.00 -11.16 -6.00
C LEU A 448 12.46 -10.18 -7.08
N PHE A 449 13.53 -10.51 -7.80
CA PHE A 449 13.93 -9.79 -8.99
C PHE A 449 13.68 -10.66 -10.21
N ILE A 450 13.02 -10.11 -11.23
CA ILE A 450 12.84 -10.77 -12.53
C ILE A 450 13.54 -9.92 -13.59
N THR A 451 14.30 -10.56 -14.47
CA THR A 451 14.84 -9.93 -15.67
C THR A 451 14.12 -10.45 -16.91
N SER A 452 13.62 -9.56 -17.76
CA SER A 452 13.02 -9.94 -19.04
C SER A 452 14.06 -10.48 -20.03
N ALA A 453 13.63 -11.38 -20.91
CA ALA A 453 14.50 -12.08 -21.86
C ALA A 453 14.94 -11.24 -23.08
N ASN A 454 15.35 -11.88 -24.18
CA ASN A 454 16.02 -11.22 -25.31
C ASN A 454 15.18 -11.01 -26.59
N ASP A 455 14.15 -11.81 -26.86
CA ASP A 455 13.42 -11.82 -28.15
C ASP A 455 12.01 -11.17 -28.21
N ALA A 456 11.05 -11.49 -27.33
CA ALA A 456 9.64 -11.06 -27.42
C ALA A 456 9.04 -10.58 -26.08
N ASP A 457 8.49 -9.37 -26.06
CA ASP A 457 7.85 -8.74 -24.90
C ASP A 457 6.51 -9.37 -24.52
N GLY A 458 5.72 -9.83 -25.50
CA GLY A 458 4.42 -10.49 -25.28
C GLY A 458 4.48 -11.75 -24.41
N ARG A 459 5.66 -12.32 -24.20
CA ARG A 459 5.88 -13.55 -23.42
C ARG A 459 6.30 -13.28 -21.98
N ASP A 460 6.62 -12.04 -21.64
CA ASP A 460 7.14 -11.69 -20.33
C ASP A 460 5.99 -11.77 -19.29
N PRO A 461 6.29 -12.02 -18.00
CA PRO A 461 5.27 -12.10 -16.94
C PRO A 461 4.50 -10.79 -16.78
N GLU A 462 3.17 -10.87 -16.60
CA GLU A 462 2.30 -9.73 -16.30
C GLU A 462 1.63 -9.88 -14.93
N ASN A 463 1.05 -11.05 -14.65
CA ASN A 463 0.50 -11.37 -13.34
C ASN A 463 1.20 -12.62 -12.81
N PHE A 464 1.61 -12.59 -11.54
CA PHE A 464 2.24 -13.74 -10.92
C PHE A 464 2.14 -13.70 -9.39
N ASN A 465 2.23 -14.88 -8.78
CA ASN A 465 2.28 -15.06 -7.34
C ASN A 465 3.65 -15.63 -6.95
N ILE A 466 4.16 -15.26 -5.78
CA ILE A 466 5.31 -15.90 -5.14
C ILE A 466 4.82 -16.74 -3.96
N LEU A 467 5.23 -18.00 -3.91
CA LEU A 467 4.79 -18.96 -2.90
C LEU A 467 5.99 -19.58 -2.18
N GLY A 468 5.81 -19.83 -0.88
CA GLY A 468 6.76 -20.52 -0.01
C GLY A 468 6.23 -21.88 0.43
N SER A 469 7.13 -22.87 0.58
CA SER A 469 6.79 -24.18 1.15
C SER A 469 8.01 -24.83 1.83
N ASN A 470 7.75 -25.68 2.83
CA ASN A 470 8.78 -26.51 3.47
C ASN A 470 8.68 -28.00 3.12
N ASP A 471 7.61 -28.43 2.43
CA ASP A 471 7.37 -29.83 2.06
C ASP A 471 7.16 -30.04 0.55
N GLY A 472 7.05 -28.96 -0.22
CA GLY A 472 6.76 -28.96 -1.66
C GLY A 472 5.31 -29.35 -2.01
N VAL A 473 4.45 -29.56 -1.02
CA VAL A 473 3.05 -30.00 -1.17
C VAL A 473 2.09 -28.92 -0.70
N THR A 474 2.34 -28.38 0.49
CA THR A 474 1.56 -27.31 1.12
C THR A 474 2.25 -25.99 0.82
N TRP A 475 1.54 -25.06 0.19
CA TRP A 475 2.10 -23.80 -0.27
C TRP A 475 1.38 -22.62 0.40
N VAL A 476 2.16 -21.68 0.90
CA VAL A 476 1.68 -20.40 1.38
C VAL A 476 1.94 -19.37 0.29
N THR A 477 0.91 -18.61 -0.10
CA THR A 477 1.11 -17.46 -0.99
C THR A 477 1.73 -16.33 -0.18
N LEU A 478 2.92 -15.89 -0.56
CA LEU A 478 3.65 -14.82 0.13
C LEU A 478 3.31 -13.44 -0.45
N ALA A 479 3.12 -13.35 -1.77
CA ALA A 479 2.63 -12.14 -2.43
C ALA A 479 2.02 -12.42 -3.80
N LYS A 480 1.25 -11.44 -4.31
CA LYS A 480 0.63 -11.43 -5.63
C LYS A 480 0.95 -10.10 -6.32
N PHE A 481 1.36 -10.15 -7.57
CA PHE A 481 1.67 -8.99 -8.41
C PHE A 481 0.79 -9.04 -9.66
N VAL A 482 0.22 -7.89 -10.06
CA VAL A 482 -0.79 -7.80 -11.11
C VAL A 482 -0.49 -6.60 -12.02
N GLY A 483 -0.54 -6.82 -13.33
CA GLY A 483 -0.40 -5.78 -14.35
C GLY A 483 1.05 -5.40 -14.67
N GLU A 484 2.04 -6.18 -14.24
CA GLU A 484 3.45 -5.84 -14.43
C GLU A 484 3.85 -5.79 -15.91
N SER A 485 4.73 -4.86 -16.24
CA SER A 485 5.33 -4.75 -17.57
C SER A 485 6.84 -4.55 -17.49
N PHE A 486 7.50 -5.08 -18.51
CA PHE A 486 8.89 -4.81 -18.88
C PHE A 486 8.85 -4.06 -20.22
N ASP A 487 9.35 -2.83 -20.21
CA ASP A 487 9.30 -1.87 -21.32
C ASP A 487 10.56 -1.96 -22.18
N GLU A 488 11.70 -2.36 -21.58
CA GLU A 488 12.95 -2.63 -22.29
C GLU A 488 13.36 -4.10 -22.20
N ARG A 489 14.31 -4.54 -23.06
CA ARG A 489 14.60 -5.98 -23.13
C ARG A 489 15.30 -6.58 -21.95
N PHE A 490 16.53 -6.31 -21.57
CA PHE A 490 17.10 -6.97 -20.39
C PHE A 490 16.77 -6.20 -19.12
N GLU A 491 15.52 -5.76 -19.01
CA GLU A 491 15.04 -4.96 -17.90
C GLU A 491 14.86 -5.83 -16.67
N ARG A 492 15.45 -5.37 -15.58
CA ARG A 492 15.38 -6.00 -14.27
C ARG A 492 14.43 -5.20 -13.39
N LYS A 493 13.41 -5.85 -12.85
CA LYS A 493 12.45 -5.26 -11.90
C LYS A 493 12.50 -5.98 -10.57
N GLU A 494 12.30 -5.22 -9.51
CA GLU A 494 12.20 -5.70 -8.13
C GLU A 494 10.74 -5.77 -7.69
N PHE A 495 10.40 -6.83 -6.96
CA PHE A 495 9.09 -7.10 -6.40
C PHE A 495 9.25 -7.41 -4.91
N ARG A 496 9.01 -6.42 -4.06
CA ARG A 496 9.14 -6.53 -2.60
C ARG A 496 7.87 -7.07 -1.95
N PHE A 497 8.01 -7.85 -0.89
CA PHE A 497 6.91 -8.37 -0.09
C PHE A 497 7.34 -8.67 1.35
N SER A 498 6.36 -8.71 2.27
CA SER A 498 6.64 -9.00 3.69
C SER A 498 6.77 -10.51 3.90
N ASN A 499 7.99 -10.97 4.17
CA ASN A 499 8.23 -12.32 4.67
C ASN A 499 9.60 -12.38 5.38
N GLY A 500 9.57 -12.71 6.66
CA GLY A 500 10.78 -13.04 7.43
C GLY A 500 10.97 -14.54 7.66
N LEU A 501 9.97 -15.37 7.34
CA LEU A 501 10.04 -16.82 7.58
C LEU A 501 10.83 -17.53 6.49
N ALA A 502 11.61 -18.52 6.91
CA ALA A 502 12.40 -19.33 6.01
C ALA A 502 11.60 -20.48 5.38
N TYR A 503 11.74 -20.64 4.05
CA TYR A 503 11.16 -21.74 3.30
C TYR A 503 12.23 -22.49 2.50
N SER A 504 12.07 -23.81 2.38
CA SER A 504 12.94 -24.66 1.56
C SER A 504 12.61 -24.58 0.07
N TYR A 505 11.38 -24.20 -0.26
CA TYR A 505 10.88 -24.07 -1.62
C TYR A 505 10.34 -22.67 -1.88
N TYR A 506 10.72 -22.11 -3.01
CA TYR A 506 10.13 -20.89 -3.56
C TYR A 506 9.64 -21.15 -4.97
N ARG A 507 8.38 -20.79 -5.26
CA ARG A 507 7.74 -20.95 -6.58
C ARG A 507 7.15 -19.63 -7.05
N VAL A 508 7.42 -19.29 -8.31
CA VAL A 508 6.77 -18.18 -9.00
C VAL A 508 5.69 -18.75 -9.92
N ASP A 509 4.43 -18.50 -9.60
CA ASP A 509 3.26 -18.90 -10.40
C ASP A 509 2.81 -17.73 -11.27
N ILE A 510 3.24 -17.70 -12.53
CA ILE A 510 2.82 -16.72 -13.53
C ILE A 510 1.43 -17.08 -14.04
N THR A 511 0.45 -16.26 -13.68
CA THR A 511 -0.98 -16.43 -13.97
C THR A 511 -1.42 -15.67 -15.21
N LYS A 512 -0.58 -14.76 -15.74
CA LYS A 512 -0.80 -14.06 -17.01
C LYS A 512 0.54 -13.57 -17.58
N ASN A 513 0.71 -13.64 -18.90
CA ASN A 513 1.81 -12.99 -19.64
C ASN A 513 1.29 -11.79 -20.45
N LYS A 514 2.18 -10.97 -21.00
CA LYS A 514 1.85 -9.71 -21.70
C LYS A 514 1.09 -9.86 -23.03
N GLY A 515 0.64 -11.07 -23.40
CA GLY A 515 -0.27 -11.29 -24.54
C GLY A 515 0.12 -12.37 -25.56
N ASP A 516 1.21 -13.12 -25.37
CA ASP A 516 1.51 -14.32 -26.19
C ASP A 516 0.59 -15.48 -25.78
N ASP A 517 -0.05 -16.11 -26.77
CA ASP A 517 -1.07 -17.15 -26.55
C ASP A 517 -0.48 -18.56 -26.36
N THR A 518 0.84 -18.72 -26.44
CA THR A 518 1.49 -20.04 -26.44
C THR A 518 2.74 -20.14 -25.57
N LEU A 519 3.46 -19.04 -25.36
CA LEU A 519 4.78 -19.05 -24.74
C LEU A 519 4.88 -18.05 -23.59
N MET A 520 5.68 -18.40 -22.58
CA MET A 520 6.06 -17.49 -21.50
C MET A 520 7.56 -17.60 -21.26
N GLN A 521 8.24 -16.48 -20.98
CA GLN A 521 9.68 -16.47 -20.78
C GLN A 521 10.15 -15.48 -19.73
N LEU A 522 11.37 -15.71 -19.26
CA LEU A 522 12.16 -14.76 -18.48
C LEU A 522 13.64 -15.14 -18.58
N ALA A 523 14.53 -14.15 -18.42
CA ALA A 523 15.97 -14.38 -18.42
C ALA A 523 16.43 -14.90 -17.05
N GLU A 524 16.05 -14.22 -15.97
CA GLU A 524 16.67 -14.44 -14.65
C GLU A 524 15.66 -14.20 -13.53
N ILE A 525 15.81 -14.96 -12.44
CA ILE A 525 15.12 -14.82 -11.16
C ILE A 525 16.18 -14.78 -10.06
N GLN A 526 16.23 -13.67 -9.32
CA GLN A 526 17.05 -13.56 -8.11
C GLN A 526 16.16 -13.37 -6.89
N LEU A 527 16.48 -14.06 -5.80
CA LEU A 527 15.76 -13.94 -4.53
C LEU A 527 16.66 -13.22 -3.52
N VAL A 528 16.09 -12.26 -2.81
CA VAL A 528 16.75 -11.50 -1.75
C VAL A 528 15.91 -11.62 -0.48
N GLY A 529 16.56 -11.79 0.65
CA GLY A 529 15.89 -11.96 1.94
C GLY A 529 16.62 -11.30 3.09
N PRO A 530 15.98 -11.19 4.26
CA PRO A 530 16.61 -10.62 5.44
C PRO A 530 17.81 -11.46 5.88
N ILE A 531 18.86 -10.79 6.37
CA ILE A 531 20.01 -11.48 6.98
C ILE A 531 19.63 -12.09 8.33
N TYR A 532 18.76 -11.39 9.05
CA TYR A 532 18.23 -11.80 10.34
C TYR A 532 16.79 -12.26 10.14
N GLU A 533 16.60 -13.57 10.10
CA GLU A 533 15.31 -14.19 9.81
C GLU A 533 14.33 -14.00 10.98
N SER A 534 13.04 -14.09 10.65
CA SER A 534 11.97 -14.25 11.62
C SER A 534 11.68 -15.73 11.84
N VAL A 535 11.12 -16.02 13.00
CA VAL A 535 10.58 -17.34 13.34
C VAL A 535 9.13 -17.16 13.80
N ASP A 536 8.34 -18.22 13.67
CA ASP A 536 7.10 -18.31 14.42
C ASP A 536 7.43 -18.73 15.86
N HIS A 537 7.21 -17.83 16.82
CA HIS A 537 7.55 -18.10 18.21
C HIS A 537 6.65 -19.14 18.86
N THR A 538 5.52 -19.51 18.25
CA THR A 538 4.63 -20.58 18.75
C THR A 538 5.10 -21.98 18.30
N ASP A 539 6.06 -22.07 17.36
CA ASP A 539 6.71 -23.30 16.92
C ASP A 539 8.05 -23.54 17.66
N PRO A 540 8.39 -24.78 18.11
CA PRO A 540 7.63 -26.03 18.01
C PRO A 540 6.31 -25.98 18.78
N VAL A 541 5.28 -26.64 18.25
CA VAL A 541 3.99 -26.87 18.93
C VAL A 541 4.18 -27.22 20.42
N GLY A 542 3.46 -26.50 21.28
CA GLY A 542 3.58 -26.61 22.74
C GLY A 542 4.59 -25.65 23.36
N THR A 543 5.06 -24.65 22.61
CA THR A 543 5.83 -23.53 23.15
C THR A 543 4.93 -22.60 23.97
N GLY A 544 5.43 -22.18 25.13
CA GLY A 544 4.70 -21.32 26.06
C GLY A 544 3.53 -22.00 26.78
N THR A 545 2.81 -21.22 27.58
CA THR A 545 1.54 -21.63 28.20
C THR A 545 0.40 -20.91 27.49
N ILE A 546 -0.51 -21.68 26.90
CA ILE A 546 -1.66 -21.15 26.17
C ILE A 546 -2.87 -21.12 27.10
N THR A 547 -3.57 -19.98 27.14
CA THR A 547 -4.84 -19.82 27.84
C THR A 547 -5.81 -19.05 26.95
N ALA A 548 -7.11 -19.19 27.19
CA ALA A 548 -8.12 -18.47 26.43
C ALA A 548 -9.32 -18.13 27.31
N ARG A 549 -10.21 -17.28 26.79
CA ARG A 549 -11.49 -16.95 27.43
C ARG A 549 -12.31 -18.20 27.71
N ASN A 550 -12.51 -19.02 26.68
CA ASN A 550 -13.36 -20.21 26.76
C ASN A 550 -12.98 -21.27 25.72
N ARG A 551 -13.51 -22.50 25.88
CA ARG A 551 -13.39 -23.61 24.93
C ARG A 551 -14.59 -24.56 25.03
N ILE A 552 -14.95 -25.24 23.94
CA ILE A 552 -16.03 -26.24 23.95
C ILE A 552 -15.58 -27.62 24.45
N GLY A 553 -14.35 -28.04 24.14
CA GLY A 553 -13.82 -29.34 24.54
C GLY A 553 -12.37 -29.55 24.11
N ASP A 554 -11.78 -30.70 24.46
CA ASP A 554 -10.35 -30.94 24.22
C ASP A 554 -9.97 -31.01 22.73
N GLY A 555 -10.91 -31.37 21.84
CA GLY A 555 -10.69 -31.37 20.39
C GLY A 555 -10.89 -30.01 19.71
N GLU A 556 -11.35 -29.01 20.46
CA GLU A 556 -11.55 -27.63 19.99
C GLU A 556 -11.00 -26.62 21.02
N ALA A 557 -9.96 -27.05 21.75
CA ALA A 557 -9.32 -26.25 22.79
C ALA A 557 -8.45 -25.16 22.18
N GLU A 558 -8.11 -24.16 22.98
CA GLU A 558 -7.21 -23.05 22.65
C GLU A 558 -5.87 -23.50 22.04
N THR A 559 -5.36 -24.67 22.44
CA THR A 559 -4.12 -25.25 21.90
C THR A 559 -4.24 -25.69 20.44
N MET A 560 -5.46 -25.92 19.95
CA MET A 560 -5.73 -26.29 18.55
C MET A 560 -5.58 -25.10 17.60
N ALA A 561 -5.42 -23.87 18.11
CA ALA A 561 -5.04 -22.71 17.32
C ALA A 561 -3.52 -22.51 17.24
N PHE A 562 -2.72 -23.46 17.75
CA PHE A 562 -1.26 -23.39 17.81
C PHE A 562 -0.63 -24.76 17.60
N ASP A 563 -1.28 -25.63 16.80
CA ASP A 563 -0.85 -27.01 16.59
C ASP A 563 -0.31 -27.30 15.18
N ASN A 564 -0.11 -26.24 14.38
CA ASN A 564 0.39 -26.29 13.00
C ASN A 564 -0.43 -27.22 12.10
N ASN A 565 -1.73 -27.34 12.37
CA ASN A 565 -2.66 -28.16 11.63
C ASN A 565 -3.94 -27.37 11.31
N PRO A 566 -4.08 -26.83 10.09
CA PRO A 566 -5.27 -26.04 9.72
C PRO A 566 -6.58 -26.85 9.73
N GLU A 567 -6.53 -28.19 9.81
CA GLU A 567 -7.74 -29.03 9.93
C GLU A 567 -8.35 -29.05 11.34
N THR A 568 -7.60 -28.63 12.36
CA THR A 568 -8.06 -28.43 13.75
C THR A 568 -8.45 -26.98 13.99
N LYS A 569 -9.17 -26.71 15.08
CA LYS A 569 -9.60 -25.33 15.41
C LYS A 569 -9.82 -25.12 16.90
N TRP A 570 -9.57 -23.91 17.36
CA TRP A 570 -10.12 -23.42 18.62
C TRP A 570 -11.55 -22.89 18.39
N LEU A 571 -12.47 -23.22 19.29
CA LEU A 571 -13.85 -22.74 19.27
C LEU A 571 -14.23 -22.16 20.64
N ASP A 572 -14.40 -20.85 20.67
CA ASP A 572 -14.89 -20.08 21.82
C ASP A 572 -16.42 -19.97 21.74
N HIS A 573 -17.10 -20.19 22.86
CA HIS A 573 -18.57 -20.16 22.93
C HIS A 573 -19.16 -19.08 23.83
N ASN A 574 -18.33 -18.21 24.43
CA ASN A 574 -18.73 -17.17 25.37
C ASN A 574 -19.80 -17.56 26.42
N ASP A 575 -19.84 -18.81 26.90
CA ASP A 575 -20.95 -19.33 27.72
C ASP A 575 -22.37 -19.05 27.14
N TRP A 576 -22.48 -18.91 25.82
CA TRP A 576 -23.67 -18.54 25.06
C TRP A 576 -24.23 -17.13 25.37
N ALA A 577 -23.36 -16.22 25.82
CA ALA A 577 -23.72 -14.87 26.27
C ALA A 577 -23.69 -13.78 25.17
N GLY A 578 -23.38 -14.14 23.93
CA GLY A 578 -23.35 -13.21 22.79
C GLY A 578 -22.03 -13.25 22.01
N ALA A 579 -22.03 -12.58 20.85
CA ALA A 579 -20.85 -12.35 20.04
C ALA A 579 -19.76 -11.59 20.83
N PRO A 580 -18.48 -11.72 20.46
CA PRO A 580 -17.42 -10.90 21.03
C PRO A 580 -17.70 -9.39 20.87
N THR A 581 -17.36 -8.59 21.89
CA THR A 581 -17.43 -7.12 21.85
C THR A 581 -16.12 -6.47 22.29
N VAL A 582 -16.02 -5.15 22.26
CA VAL A 582 -14.86 -4.41 22.81
C VAL A 582 -14.74 -4.60 24.32
N GLU A 583 -15.86 -4.62 25.04
CA GLU A 583 -15.91 -4.77 26.50
C GLU A 583 -15.73 -6.22 26.97
N ASP A 584 -16.12 -7.19 26.14
CA ASP A 584 -15.97 -8.63 26.40
C ASP A 584 -15.44 -9.37 25.16
N PRO A 585 -14.16 -9.17 24.80
CA PRO A 585 -13.58 -9.81 23.63
C PRO A 585 -13.42 -11.31 23.83
N SER A 586 -13.53 -12.08 22.75
CA SER A 586 -12.94 -13.42 22.73
C SER A 586 -11.43 -13.27 22.71
N TRP A 587 -10.72 -14.02 23.54
CA TRP A 587 -9.27 -13.87 23.61
C TRP A 587 -8.55 -15.19 23.79
N THR A 588 -7.35 -15.24 23.24
CA THR A 588 -6.36 -16.29 23.49
C THR A 588 -5.01 -15.64 23.75
N GLN A 589 -4.25 -16.23 24.66
CA GLN A 589 -3.00 -15.70 25.19
C GLN A 589 -1.94 -16.78 25.20
N VAL A 590 -0.73 -16.40 24.82
CA VAL A 590 0.49 -17.21 24.94
C VAL A 590 1.44 -16.53 25.91
N ASP A 591 1.81 -17.23 26.98
CA ASP A 591 2.88 -16.85 27.89
C ASP A 591 4.16 -17.60 27.51
N PHE A 592 5.12 -16.88 26.92
CA PHE A 592 6.40 -17.44 26.51
C PHE A 592 7.35 -17.64 27.69
N PRO A 593 8.23 -18.66 27.62
CA PRO A 593 9.23 -18.89 28.68
C PRO A 593 10.29 -17.78 28.75
N GLU A 594 10.56 -17.13 27.62
CA GLU A 594 11.45 -15.97 27.48
C GLU A 594 10.72 -14.91 26.64
N ALA A 595 11.03 -13.63 26.83
CA ALA A 595 10.40 -12.57 26.05
C ALA A 595 10.83 -12.67 24.56
N VAL A 596 9.87 -12.54 23.65
CA VAL A 596 10.08 -12.58 22.19
C VAL A 596 9.41 -11.39 21.54
N ALA A 597 9.92 -10.92 20.40
CA ALA A 597 9.31 -9.81 19.67
C ALA A 597 8.46 -10.36 18.52
N VAL A 598 7.20 -9.97 18.46
CA VAL A 598 6.27 -10.30 17.36
C VAL A 598 6.11 -9.07 16.48
N ASN A 599 6.40 -9.21 15.18
CA ASN A 599 6.23 -8.17 14.17
C ASN A 599 5.25 -8.58 13.05
N ALA A 600 4.69 -9.79 13.10
CA ALA A 600 3.58 -10.21 12.28
C ALA A 600 2.69 -11.22 13.03
N LEU A 601 1.38 -11.07 12.88
CA LEU A 601 0.38 -12.03 13.31
C LEU A 601 -0.11 -12.77 12.07
N ALA A 602 -0.01 -14.10 12.02
CA ALA A 602 -0.77 -14.86 11.01
C ALA A 602 -1.94 -15.58 11.68
N ILE A 603 -3.10 -15.57 11.03
CA ILE A 603 -4.27 -16.33 11.46
C ILE A 603 -4.87 -17.08 10.28
N THR A 604 -5.36 -18.29 10.54
CA THR A 604 -5.97 -19.16 9.53
C THR A 604 -7.45 -19.39 9.85
N SER A 605 -8.34 -19.18 8.87
CA SER A 605 -9.77 -19.45 9.01
C SER A 605 -10.03 -20.95 9.21
N ALA A 606 -11.05 -21.29 10.00
CA ALA A 606 -11.34 -22.69 10.31
C ALA A 606 -12.03 -23.45 9.16
N ASN A 607 -12.67 -24.59 9.47
CA ASN A 607 -13.14 -25.55 8.46
C ASN A 607 -14.65 -25.50 8.12
N ASP A 608 -15.53 -25.06 9.02
CA ASP A 608 -17.00 -25.23 8.88
C ASP A 608 -17.88 -23.97 8.66
N ALA A 609 -17.73 -22.86 9.42
CA ALA A 609 -18.64 -21.69 9.31
C ALA A 609 -17.95 -20.32 9.31
N ASP A 610 -18.07 -19.53 8.23
CA ASP A 610 -17.41 -18.23 8.07
C ASP A 610 -17.91 -17.14 9.03
N GLY A 611 -19.19 -17.16 9.42
CA GLY A 611 -19.77 -16.22 10.38
C GLY A 611 -19.07 -16.15 11.76
N ARG A 612 -18.27 -17.17 12.10
CA ARG A 612 -17.53 -17.28 13.36
C ARG A 612 -16.09 -16.78 13.28
N ASP A 613 -15.61 -16.50 12.07
CA ASP A 613 -14.23 -16.07 11.87
C ASP A 613 -14.06 -14.62 12.36
N PRO A 614 -12.86 -14.21 12.82
CA PRO A 614 -12.63 -12.85 13.34
C PRO A 614 -12.83 -11.76 12.28
N GLU A 615 -13.41 -10.62 12.69
CA GLU A 615 -13.57 -9.42 11.86
C GLU A 615 -12.80 -8.22 12.44
N ASN A 616 -12.93 -7.99 13.75
CA ASN A 616 -12.18 -6.94 14.45
C ASN A 616 -11.37 -7.57 15.57
N PHE A 617 -10.09 -7.21 15.66
CA PHE A 617 -9.22 -7.75 16.69
C PHE A 617 -8.01 -6.87 16.97
N THR A 618 -7.41 -7.07 18.15
CA THR A 618 -6.20 -6.37 18.60
C THR A 618 -5.20 -7.38 19.13
N LEU A 619 -3.93 -7.20 18.81
CA LEU A 619 -2.82 -7.92 19.42
C LEU A 619 -2.19 -7.02 20.49
N VAL A 620 -2.04 -7.53 21.70
CA VAL A 620 -1.45 -6.80 22.82
C VAL A 620 -0.29 -7.60 23.44
N GLY A 621 0.73 -6.90 23.94
CA GLY A 621 1.92 -7.47 24.58
C GLY A 621 2.08 -7.01 26.04
N SER A 622 2.65 -7.86 26.91
CA SER A 622 2.91 -7.56 28.31
C SER A 622 4.21 -8.20 28.83
N ASN A 623 4.88 -7.51 29.75
CA ASN A 623 6.11 -7.95 30.44
C ASN A 623 5.95 -8.03 31.97
N ASP A 624 4.73 -7.87 32.49
CA ASP A 624 4.45 -7.83 33.93
C ASP A 624 3.41 -8.87 34.37
N GLY A 625 3.25 -9.94 33.58
CA GLY A 625 2.27 -11.00 33.83
C GLY A 625 0.83 -10.58 33.52
N GLY A 626 0.65 -9.68 32.55
CA GLY A 626 -0.65 -9.21 32.10
C GLY A 626 -1.32 -8.17 33.00
N VAL A 627 -0.54 -7.47 33.84
CA VAL A 627 -1.04 -6.37 34.67
C VAL A 627 -1.23 -5.11 33.82
N THR A 628 -0.27 -4.82 32.95
CA THR A 628 -0.37 -3.79 31.92
C THR A 628 -0.18 -4.41 30.54
N TRP A 629 -0.83 -3.82 29.53
CA TRP A 629 -0.79 -4.28 28.15
C TRP A 629 -0.48 -3.11 27.24
N VAL A 630 0.47 -3.32 26.32
CA VAL A 630 0.78 -2.40 25.22
C VAL A 630 0.10 -2.94 23.96
N THR A 631 -0.65 -2.09 23.27
CA THR A 631 -1.20 -2.45 21.96
C THR A 631 -0.08 -2.58 20.94
N VAL A 632 0.01 -3.76 20.34
CA VAL A 632 1.00 -4.09 19.30
C VAL A 632 0.40 -3.86 17.91
N GLY A 633 -0.86 -4.21 17.70
CA GLY A 633 -1.59 -3.99 16.46
C GLY A 633 -3.11 -4.07 16.63
N SER A 634 -3.84 -3.44 15.71
CA SER A 634 -5.30 -3.37 15.70
C SER A 634 -5.81 -3.46 14.26
N TRP A 635 -6.82 -4.29 14.04
CA TRP A 635 -7.42 -4.53 12.72
C TRP A 635 -8.94 -4.49 12.82
N ILE A 636 -9.58 -3.92 11.80
CA ILE A 636 -11.02 -3.66 11.76
C ILE A 636 -11.54 -4.01 10.37
N GLY A 637 -12.62 -4.80 10.31
CA GLY A 637 -13.29 -5.16 9.06
C GLY A 637 -12.56 -6.24 8.27
N GLU A 638 -11.73 -7.04 8.91
CA GLU A 638 -11.05 -8.16 8.28
C GLU A 638 -12.03 -9.29 7.98
N GLY A 639 -11.67 -10.16 7.03
CA GLY A 639 -12.48 -11.32 6.69
C GLY A 639 -11.66 -12.36 5.94
N PHE A 640 -12.25 -13.51 5.68
CA PHE A 640 -11.65 -14.58 4.90
C PHE A 640 -12.58 -14.94 3.74
N ASP A 641 -12.03 -14.98 2.54
CA ASP A 641 -12.74 -15.30 1.29
C ASP A 641 -12.88 -16.81 1.12
N ASP A 642 -11.92 -17.56 1.65
CA ASP A 642 -11.86 -19.02 1.60
C ASP A 642 -11.70 -19.63 3.00
N ARG A 643 -12.04 -20.91 3.14
CA ARG A 643 -11.73 -21.68 4.36
C ARG A 643 -10.28 -22.15 4.33
N PHE A 644 -9.67 -22.29 5.51
CA PHE A 644 -8.24 -22.54 5.64
C PHE A 644 -7.37 -21.45 5.02
N GLU A 645 -7.93 -20.27 4.82
CA GLU A 645 -7.20 -19.13 4.30
C GLU A 645 -6.35 -18.56 5.42
N ARG A 646 -5.04 -18.52 5.20
CA ARG A 646 -4.06 -17.89 6.08
C ARG A 646 -3.86 -16.44 5.66
N LYS A 647 -4.10 -15.51 6.58
CA LYS A 647 -3.81 -14.08 6.42
C LYS A 647 -2.70 -13.66 7.37
N VAL A 648 -1.81 -12.77 6.90
CA VAL A 648 -0.71 -12.21 7.69
C VAL A 648 -0.92 -10.72 7.87
N PHE A 649 -0.80 -10.30 9.12
CA PHE A 649 -1.00 -8.95 9.57
C PHE A 649 0.31 -8.42 10.14
N SER A 650 0.98 -7.54 9.41
CA SER A 650 2.26 -6.95 9.84
C SER A 650 2.03 -5.89 10.92
N VAL A 651 2.92 -5.83 11.90
CA VAL A 651 2.93 -4.81 12.97
C VAL A 651 4.34 -4.27 13.13
N ASP A 652 4.43 -2.98 13.45
CA ASP A 652 5.72 -2.34 13.66
C ASP A 652 6.18 -2.48 15.11
N ASN A 653 6.42 -3.72 15.56
CA ASN A 653 6.97 -4.00 16.88
C ASN A 653 8.32 -4.72 16.79
N LEU A 654 9.31 -4.15 17.46
CA LEU A 654 10.65 -4.73 17.59
C LEU A 654 10.95 -5.18 19.03
N LEU A 655 10.14 -4.76 20.00
CA LEU A 655 10.39 -5.05 21.40
C LEU A 655 9.80 -6.41 21.80
N ALA A 656 10.51 -7.07 22.71
CA ALA A 656 10.14 -8.38 23.20
C ALA A 656 9.12 -8.28 24.36
N PHE A 657 8.10 -9.14 24.32
CA PHE A 657 7.13 -9.32 25.40
C PHE A 657 7.08 -10.78 25.87
N THR A 658 6.88 -11.01 27.17
CA THR A 658 6.70 -12.36 27.74
C THR A 658 5.31 -12.93 27.51
N SER A 659 4.31 -12.07 27.34
CA SER A 659 2.92 -12.46 27.12
C SER A 659 2.34 -11.73 25.92
N TYR A 660 1.70 -12.47 25.03
CA TYR A 660 0.92 -11.93 23.92
C TYR A 660 -0.53 -12.39 24.01
N ARG A 661 -1.47 -11.49 23.78
CA ARG A 661 -2.90 -11.81 23.75
C ARG A 661 -3.56 -11.23 22.52
N LEU A 662 -4.26 -12.07 21.77
CA LEU A 662 -5.13 -11.68 20.67
C LEU A 662 -6.54 -11.49 21.24
N ASN A 663 -7.08 -10.27 21.18
CA ASN A 663 -8.44 -9.93 21.58
C ASN A 663 -9.29 -9.72 20.32
N ILE A 664 -10.25 -10.60 20.08
CA ILE A 664 -11.22 -10.52 18.99
C ILE A 664 -12.47 -9.82 19.53
N THR A 665 -12.74 -8.63 19.03
CA THR A 665 -13.81 -7.74 19.51
C THR A 665 -15.04 -7.78 18.61
N LYS A 666 -14.95 -8.46 17.46
CA LYS A 666 -16.09 -8.74 16.57
C LYS A 666 -15.75 -9.95 15.67
N ASN A 667 -16.74 -10.81 15.42
CA ASN A 667 -16.71 -11.87 14.41
C ASN A 667 -17.64 -11.51 13.22
N LYS A 668 -17.60 -12.28 12.14
CA LYS A 668 -18.33 -12.01 10.88
C LYS A 668 -19.87 -12.21 10.97
N GLY A 669 -20.47 -12.26 12.17
CA GLY A 669 -21.92 -12.24 12.37
C GLY A 669 -22.54 -13.41 13.14
N ASP A 670 -21.77 -14.39 13.61
CA ASP A 670 -22.29 -15.41 14.54
C ASP A 670 -22.52 -14.79 15.93
N ASP A 671 -23.70 -14.97 16.50
CA ASP A 671 -24.10 -14.34 17.76
C ASP A 671 -23.67 -15.12 19.01
N THR A 672 -22.97 -16.24 18.87
CA THR A 672 -22.62 -17.12 20.01
C THR A 672 -21.21 -17.68 19.98
N LEU A 673 -20.60 -17.86 18.80
CA LEU A 673 -19.36 -18.60 18.62
C LEU A 673 -18.29 -17.80 17.88
N MET A 674 -17.02 -18.03 18.24
CA MET A 674 -15.85 -17.53 17.52
C MET A 674 -14.86 -18.67 17.31
N GLN A 675 -14.22 -18.74 16.14
CA GLN A 675 -13.25 -19.79 15.84
C GLN A 675 -12.00 -19.31 15.09
N LEU A 676 -10.92 -20.08 15.24
CA LEU A 676 -9.69 -19.96 14.46
C LEU A 676 -9.04 -21.33 14.30
N ALA A 677 -8.45 -21.61 13.12
CA ALA A 677 -7.67 -22.84 12.91
C ALA A 677 -6.23 -22.70 13.40
N GLU A 678 -5.55 -21.60 13.07
CA GLU A 678 -4.16 -21.37 13.49
C GLU A 678 -3.92 -19.90 13.83
N ILE A 679 -2.96 -19.69 14.73
CA ILE A 679 -2.43 -18.41 15.16
C ILE A 679 -0.90 -18.56 15.25
N GLU A 680 -0.20 -17.78 14.45
CA GLU A 680 1.26 -17.74 14.41
C GLU A 680 1.71 -16.36 14.92
N LEU A 681 2.65 -16.35 15.87
CA LEU A 681 3.22 -15.14 16.43
C LEU A 681 4.63 -14.98 15.89
N ILE A 682 4.70 -14.35 14.72
CA ILE A 682 5.91 -14.27 13.91
C ILE A 682 6.70 -13.03 14.27
N GLY A 683 8.01 -13.19 14.44
CA GLY A 683 8.89 -12.05 14.60
C GLY A 683 10.37 -12.41 14.57
N PRO A 684 11.24 -11.41 14.68
CA PRO A 684 12.68 -11.61 14.50
C PRO A 684 13.22 -12.58 15.55
N GLU A 685 14.10 -13.50 15.14
CA GLU A 685 14.80 -14.38 16.08
C GLU A 685 15.56 -13.56 17.14
N LEU A 686 16.11 -12.43 16.71
CA LEU A 686 16.75 -11.43 17.56
C LEU A 686 15.88 -10.18 17.67
N ALA A 687 15.14 -10.07 18.78
CA ALA A 687 14.35 -8.89 19.09
C ALA A 687 15.20 -7.59 19.09
N GLY A 688 14.56 -6.45 18.84
CA GLY A 688 15.15 -5.15 19.10
C GLY A 688 15.32 -4.88 20.60
N LEU A 689 16.07 -3.83 20.93
CA LEU A 689 16.26 -3.34 22.28
C LEU A 689 15.83 -1.89 22.40
N ASN A 690 15.38 -1.50 23.60
CA ASN A 690 15.44 -0.11 24.02
C ASN A 690 16.87 0.20 24.46
N HIS A 691 17.68 0.72 23.55
CA HIS A 691 19.10 1.02 23.78
C HIS A 691 19.31 2.01 24.93
N GLY A 692 18.33 2.91 25.17
CA GLY A 692 18.33 3.87 26.28
C GLY A 692 18.32 3.24 27.67
N MET A 693 17.91 1.97 27.78
CA MET A 693 17.88 1.21 29.05
C MET A 693 19.04 0.21 29.17
N THR A 694 19.97 0.18 28.22
CA THR A 694 21.09 -0.76 28.24
C THR A 694 21.99 -0.53 29.46
N PRO A 695 22.46 -1.59 30.16
CA PRO A 695 23.38 -1.41 31.28
C PRO A 695 24.64 -0.63 30.88
N GLY A 696 24.94 0.45 31.61
CA GLY A 696 26.15 1.25 31.41
C GLY A 696 25.98 2.50 30.56
N VAL A 697 24.75 2.81 30.11
CA VAL A 697 24.46 4.12 29.50
C VAL A 697 24.74 5.27 30.47
N ILE A 698 25.12 6.42 29.92
CA ILE A 698 25.27 7.68 30.67
C ILE A 698 24.21 8.64 30.15
N ILE A 699 23.30 9.06 31.04
CA ILE A 699 22.21 9.98 30.70
C ILE A 699 22.54 11.35 31.26
N THR A 700 22.39 12.37 30.42
CA THR A 700 22.56 13.79 30.80
C THR A 700 21.46 14.62 30.16
N ALA A 701 21.09 15.73 30.79
CA ALA A 701 20.07 16.63 30.28
C ALA A 701 20.45 18.09 30.49
N ARG A 702 19.68 19.00 29.87
CA ARG A 702 19.79 20.45 30.05
C ARG A 702 19.69 20.83 31.53
N ASN A 703 18.62 20.37 32.19
CA ASN A 703 18.35 20.63 33.59
C ASN A 703 17.57 19.50 34.25
N ARG A 704 17.46 19.57 35.58
CA ARG A 704 16.61 18.69 36.39
C ARG A 704 16.17 19.38 37.67
N ILE A 705 14.95 19.11 38.13
CA ILE A 705 14.43 19.72 39.38
C ILE A 705 14.95 19.01 40.64
N GLY A 706 15.15 17.70 40.60
CA GLY A 706 15.63 16.91 41.74
C GLY A 706 15.82 15.44 41.41
N ASP A 707 16.31 14.67 42.38
CA ASP A 707 16.68 13.25 42.15
C ASP A 707 15.48 12.34 41.80
N GLY A 708 14.26 12.71 42.20
CA GLY A 708 13.04 11.98 41.84
C GLY A 708 12.38 12.46 40.54
N GLU A 709 12.94 13.48 39.89
CA GLU A 709 12.50 14.00 38.59
C GLU A 709 13.70 14.25 37.67
N ALA A 710 14.74 13.43 37.84
CA ALA A 710 16.00 13.53 37.12
C ALA A 710 15.89 12.96 35.70
N GLU A 711 16.85 13.30 34.85
CA GLU A 711 16.99 12.81 33.48
C GLU A 711 16.93 11.27 33.36
N THR A 712 17.38 10.54 34.38
CA THR A 712 17.35 9.08 34.40
C THR A 712 15.95 8.51 34.53
N MET A 713 14.99 9.28 35.05
CA MET A 713 13.59 8.87 35.15
C MET A 713 12.91 8.83 33.78
N ALA A 714 13.47 9.47 32.75
CA ALA A 714 12.95 9.34 31.39
C ALA A 714 13.39 8.03 30.69
N PHE A 715 14.14 7.16 31.36
CA PHE A 715 14.71 5.93 30.78
C PHE A 715 14.73 4.79 31.81
N ASP A 716 13.81 4.78 32.78
CA ASP A 716 13.78 3.76 33.83
C ASP A 716 12.71 2.69 33.61
N GLY A 717 11.88 2.84 32.57
CA GLY A 717 10.83 1.90 32.20
C GLY A 717 9.63 1.94 33.14
N ASP A 718 9.49 2.96 33.97
CA ASP A 718 8.34 3.18 34.85
C ASP A 718 7.65 4.50 34.48
N ALA A 719 6.57 4.38 33.71
CA ALA A 719 5.73 5.51 33.30
C ALA A 719 5.17 6.36 34.47
N ASN A 720 5.24 5.88 35.71
CA ASN A 720 4.84 6.66 36.90
C ASN A 720 5.91 7.64 37.38
N THR A 721 7.16 7.52 36.92
CA THR A 721 8.23 8.48 37.12
C THR A 721 8.28 9.45 35.94
N LYS A 722 9.11 10.51 36.03
CA LYS A 722 9.28 11.48 34.94
C LYS A 722 10.55 12.28 35.07
N TRP A 723 11.11 12.70 33.94
CA TRP A 723 12.04 13.81 33.90
C TRP A 723 11.27 15.13 33.84
N LEU A 724 11.69 16.12 34.64
CA LEU A 724 11.14 17.47 34.64
C LEU A 724 12.26 18.48 34.46
N ASP A 725 12.25 19.13 33.31
CA ASP A 725 13.21 20.17 32.92
C ASP A 725 12.70 21.56 33.28
N HIS A 726 13.64 22.45 33.61
CA HIS A 726 13.37 23.87 33.78
C HIS A 726 14.44 24.72 33.08
N ASN A 727 14.02 25.71 32.30
CA ASN A 727 14.95 26.66 31.68
C ASN A 727 15.24 27.84 32.62
N ASP A 728 15.83 27.58 33.80
CA ASP A 728 15.98 28.59 34.87
C ASP A 728 14.67 29.32 35.23
N TRP A 729 13.52 28.67 34.98
CA TRP A 729 12.16 29.20 35.11
C TRP A 729 11.82 30.34 34.13
N THR A 730 12.51 30.41 32.99
CA THR A 730 12.30 31.44 31.97
C THR A 730 12.15 30.85 30.57
N GLY A 731 10.94 30.97 30.01
CA GLY A 731 10.64 30.68 28.61
C GLY A 731 10.36 29.21 28.34
N ALA A 732 9.41 28.97 27.44
CA ALA A 732 9.20 27.66 26.83
C ALA A 732 10.45 27.24 26.02
N PRO A 733 10.65 25.93 25.77
CA PRO A 733 11.67 25.48 24.84
C PRO A 733 11.50 26.13 23.45
N THR A 734 12.62 26.42 22.77
CA THR A 734 12.63 26.92 21.39
C THR A 734 13.66 26.16 20.54
N VAL A 735 13.72 26.42 19.24
CA VAL A 735 14.76 25.85 18.36
C VAL A 735 16.17 26.30 18.78
N GLU A 736 16.32 27.56 19.21
CA GLU A 736 17.62 28.11 19.63
C GLU A 736 18.04 27.71 21.06
N ASP A 737 17.07 27.34 21.91
CA ASP A 737 17.29 26.89 23.29
C ASP A 737 16.33 25.73 23.64
N PRO A 738 16.55 24.54 23.05
CA PRO A 738 15.69 23.40 23.26
C PRO A 738 15.85 22.83 24.66
N SER A 739 14.78 22.23 25.19
CA SER A 739 14.93 21.28 26.28
C SER A 739 15.52 20.01 25.71
N TRP A 740 16.61 19.51 26.29
CA TRP A 740 17.28 18.33 25.74
C TRP A 740 17.66 17.33 26.81
N VAL A 741 17.58 16.06 26.41
CA VAL A 741 18.13 14.91 27.14
C VAL A 741 18.88 14.03 26.15
N GLN A 742 20.02 13.50 26.57
CA GLN A 742 20.86 12.65 25.74
C GLN A 742 21.33 11.41 26.49
N VAL A 743 21.57 10.36 25.71
CA VAL A 743 22.12 9.09 26.14
C VAL A 743 23.44 8.87 25.41
N GLU A 744 24.51 8.61 26.18
CA GLU A 744 25.76 8.02 25.69
C GLU A 744 25.66 6.50 25.88
N LEU A 745 25.74 5.78 24.77
CA LEU A 745 25.69 4.33 24.74
C LEU A 745 27.09 3.73 25.00
N PRO A 746 27.18 2.57 25.68
CA PRO A 746 28.47 1.91 25.93
C PRO A 746 29.15 1.41 24.64
N ALA A 747 28.38 1.21 23.58
CA ALA A 747 28.81 0.92 22.22
C ALA A 747 27.83 1.58 21.24
N ALA A 748 28.29 1.95 20.06
CA ALA A 748 27.41 2.47 19.02
C ALA A 748 26.33 1.44 18.67
N ALA A 749 25.09 1.87 18.61
CA ALA A 749 23.95 1.01 18.29
C ALA A 749 22.96 1.77 17.42
N THR A 750 22.23 1.05 16.57
CA THR A 750 21.25 1.62 15.67
C THR A 750 19.94 1.86 16.42
N VAL A 751 19.43 3.08 16.35
CA VAL A 751 18.06 3.46 16.76
C VAL A 751 17.31 3.87 15.51
N ASN A 752 16.20 3.22 15.22
CA ASN A 752 15.31 3.49 14.08
C ASN A 752 13.86 3.75 14.51
N LYS A 753 13.62 3.76 15.82
CA LYS A 753 12.32 4.09 16.39
C LYS A 753 12.47 4.79 17.72
N LEU A 754 11.69 5.85 17.89
CA LEU A 754 11.56 6.61 19.13
C LEU A 754 10.19 6.30 19.73
N ALA A 755 10.10 6.04 21.02
CA ALA A 755 8.81 6.13 21.72
C ALA A 755 8.88 7.15 22.86
N ILE A 756 7.79 7.88 23.07
CA ILE A 756 7.66 8.87 24.15
C ILE A 756 6.38 8.57 24.93
N VAL A 757 6.45 8.61 26.25
CA VAL A 757 5.30 8.49 27.14
C VAL A 757 5.01 9.83 27.83
N SER A 758 3.77 10.31 27.72
CA SER A 758 3.32 11.53 28.41
C SER A 758 3.33 11.31 29.94
N ALA A 759 3.67 12.36 30.71
CA ALA A 759 3.83 12.19 32.16
C ALA A 759 2.48 12.08 32.93
N ASN A 760 2.47 12.36 34.24
CA ASN A 760 1.31 12.14 35.11
C ASN A 760 0.49 13.39 35.51
N ASP A 761 1.03 14.62 35.49
CA ASP A 761 0.38 15.81 36.10
C ASP A 761 -0.13 16.94 35.18
N ALA A 762 0.60 17.40 34.15
CA ALA A 762 0.17 18.56 33.34
C ALA A 762 0.45 18.46 31.82
N ASP A 763 -0.59 18.39 31.00
CA ASP A 763 -0.51 18.27 29.52
C ASP A 763 0.22 19.44 28.83
N ALA A 764 0.10 20.68 29.35
CA ALA A 764 0.75 21.87 28.79
C ALA A 764 2.30 21.77 28.73
N ARG A 765 2.92 20.83 29.45
CA ARG A 765 4.37 20.63 29.51
C ARG A 765 4.88 19.52 28.61
N ASP A 766 3.97 18.76 28.01
CA ASP A 766 4.35 17.63 27.17
C ASP A 766 4.98 18.14 25.85
N PRO A 767 5.88 17.37 25.22
CA PRO A 767 6.50 17.75 23.95
C PRO A 767 5.47 17.96 22.84
N GLU A 768 5.65 19.00 22.02
CA GLU A 768 4.84 19.27 20.82
C GLU A 768 5.70 19.25 19.55
N ASN A 769 6.89 19.86 19.60
CA ASN A 769 7.87 19.80 18.52
C ASN A 769 9.19 19.29 19.08
N PHE A 770 9.82 18.36 18.38
CA PHE A 770 11.09 17.79 18.81
C PHE A 770 11.89 17.17 17.66
N ASP A 771 13.20 17.11 17.86
CA ASP A 771 14.16 16.50 16.94
C ASP A 771 14.90 15.36 17.66
N LEU A 772 15.11 14.24 16.99
CA LEU A 772 16.06 13.22 17.41
C LEU A 772 17.36 13.41 16.64
N LEU A 773 18.45 13.60 17.38
CA LEU A 773 19.79 13.78 16.84
C LEU A 773 20.71 12.64 17.27
N ALA A 774 21.74 12.38 16.48
CA ALA A 774 22.76 11.40 16.80
C ALA A 774 24.19 11.90 16.54
N SER A 775 25.16 11.28 17.21
CA SER A 775 26.58 11.64 17.14
C SER A 775 27.48 10.46 17.50
N ASN A 776 28.71 10.45 16.97
CA ASN A 776 29.76 9.50 17.34
C ASN A 776 30.78 10.08 18.34
N ASP A 777 30.86 11.41 18.46
CA ASP A 777 31.86 12.09 19.29
C ASP A 777 31.27 13.01 20.37
N GLY A 778 29.94 13.17 20.37
CA GLY A 778 29.20 14.07 21.25
C GLY A 778 29.34 15.57 20.91
N LEU A 779 30.09 15.90 19.84
CA LEU A 779 30.39 17.27 19.41
C LEU A 779 29.68 17.60 18.09
N THR A 780 29.77 16.72 17.12
CA THR A 780 29.15 16.86 15.79
C THR A 780 27.87 16.05 15.76
N TRP A 781 26.76 16.72 15.47
CA TRP A 781 25.43 16.12 15.54
C TRP A 781 24.74 16.17 14.19
N VAL A 782 24.15 15.06 13.80
CA VAL A 782 23.24 14.97 12.67
C VAL A 782 21.81 14.88 13.20
N VAL A 783 20.88 15.58 12.55
CA VAL A 783 19.44 15.41 12.81
C VAL A 783 19.00 14.16 12.07
N LEU A 784 18.45 13.17 12.79
CA LEU A 784 17.91 11.96 12.19
C LEU A 784 16.46 12.16 11.74
N LYS A 785 15.64 12.81 12.58
CA LYS A 785 14.24 13.13 12.26
C LYS A 785 13.72 14.27 13.14
N SER A 786 12.77 15.02 12.59
CA SER A 786 12.03 16.08 13.27
C SER A 786 10.53 15.78 13.23
N TRP A 787 9.83 16.09 14.31
CA TRP A 787 8.38 15.99 14.46
C TRP A 787 7.81 17.34 14.93
N VAL A 788 6.67 17.73 14.37
CA VAL A 788 6.05 19.05 14.58
C VAL A 788 4.56 18.89 14.81
N GLY A 789 4.05 19.52 15.88
CA GLY A 789 2.62 19.55 16.18
C GLY A 789 2.08 18.28 16.85
N GLU A 790 2.95 17.47 17.44
CA GLU A 790 2.55 16.28 18.18
C GLU A 790 1.74 16.64 19.43
N SER A 791 0.77 15.81 19.77
CA SER A 791 -0.04 15.95 20.98
C SER A 791 -0.16 14.61 21.71
N PHE A 792 -0.32 14.67 23.02
CA PHE A 792 -0.75 13.56 23.84
C PHE A 792 -2.12 13.94 24.40
N ASP A 793 -3.12 13.14 24.07
CA ASP A 793 -4.53 13.34 24.39
C ASP A 793 -4.87 12.70 25.74
N GLU A 794 -4.15 11.64 26.11
CA GLU A 794 -4.24 10.98 27.41
C GLU A 794 -2.92 11.08 28.21
N ARG A 795 -3.01 10.83 29.51
CA ARG A 795 -1.82 10.73 30.39
C ARG A 795 -1.28 9.31 30.36
N PHE A 796 0.03 9.17 30.46
CA PHE A 796 0.73 7.89 30.22
C PHE A 796 0.50 7.34 28.80
N GLU A 797 0.10 8.20 27.87
CA GLU A 797 -0.05 7.83 26.49
C GLU A 797 1.34 7.61 25.88
N ARG A 798 1.55 6.41 25.33
CA ARG A 798 2.78 6.03 24.64
C ARG A 798 2.60 6.21 23.14
N LYS A 799 3.34 7.16 22.55
CA LYS A 799 3.43 7.33 21.09
C LYS A 799 4.74 6.77 20.57
N GLN A 800 4.68 6.13 19.40
CA GLN A 800 5.83 5.59 18.69
C GLN A 800 6.05 6.37 17.39
N PHE A 801 7.31 6.58 17.04
CA PHE A 801 7.74 7.34 15.90
C PHE A 801 8.86 6.57 15.20
N SER A 802 8.51 5.91 14.09
CA SER A 802 9.48 5.19 13.25
C SER A 802 10.17 6.15 12.29
N PHE A 803 11.47 5.94 12.05
CA PHE A 803 12.26 6.75 11.14
C PHE A 803 13.40 5.92 10.52
N GLY A 804 13.82 6.29 9.32
CA GLY A 804 14.92 5.59 8.64
C GLY A 804 16.26 5.87 9.31
N ASN A 805 16.86 4.85 9.91
CA ASN A 805 18.26 4.86 10.33
C ASN A 805 18.79 3.44 10.49
N ASP A 806 19.73 3.04 9.64
CA ASP A 806 20.38 1.73 9.78
C ASP A 806 21.75 1.82 10.47
N LEU A 807 22.34 3.02 10.52
CA LEU A 807 23.67 3.24 11.08
C LEU A 807 23.63 3.42 12.60
N GLY A 808 24.56 2.78 13.30
CA GLY A 808 24.69 2.90 14.74
C GLY A 808 25.47 4.15 15.17
N PHE A 809 24.99 4.82 16.22
CA PHE A 809 25.67 5.98 16.81
C PHE A 809 25.96 5.77 18.29
N SER A 810 27.01 6.43 18.81
CA SER A 810 27.39 6.34 20.24
C SER A 810 26.57 7.27 21.14
N PHE A 811 25.98 8.33 20.57
CA PHE A 811 25.18 9.29 21.30
C PHE A 811 23.85 9.53 20.58
N TYR A 812 22.78 9.62 21.36
CA TYR A 812 21.45 10.02 20.91
C TYR A 812 20.93 11.16 21.78
N ARG A 813 20.32 12.17 21.19
CA ARG A 813 19.76 13.33 21.89
C ARG A 813 18.38 13.67 21.38
N LEU A 814 17.42 13.78 22.28
CA LEU A 814 16.10 14.34 21.99
C LEU A 814 16.12 15.83 22.33
N ASN A 815 15.90 16.69 21.33
CA ASN A 815 15.74 18.13 21.49
C ASN A 815 14.25 18.49 21.37
N ILE A 816 13.62 18.88 22.47
CA ILE A 816 12.25 19.38 22.47
C ILE A 816 12.30 20.89 22.25
N THR A 817 11.83 21.30 21.08
CA THR A 817 11.89 22.68 20.57
C THR A 817 10.59 23.45 20.80
N LYS A 818 9.52 22.77 21.23
CA LYS A 818 8.27 23.37 21.69
C LYS A 818 7.51 22.40 22.60
N ASN A 819 6.87 22.90 23.64
CA ASN A 819 5.90 22.17 24.47
C ASN A 819 4.48 22.71 24.22
N LYS A 820 3.46 22.02 24.74
CA LYS A 820 2.03 22.32 24.53
C LYS A 820 1.52 23.64 25.18
N GLY A 821 2.40 24.50 25.71
CA GLY A 821 2.07 25.85 26.15
C GLY A 821 2.50 26.27 27.56
N ASP A 822 3.32 25.50 28.27
CA ASP A 822 3.92 25.92 29.55
C ASP A 822 5.18 26.80 29.32
N ASP A 823 5.23 27.97 29.96
CA ASP A 823 6.29 28.97 29.75
C ASP A 823 7.55 28.76 30.61
N GLY A 824 7.70 27.64 31.33
CA GLY A 824 8.89 27.41 32.15
C GLY A 824 9.26 25.96 32.44
N LEU A 825 8.38 25.00 32.15
CA LEU A 825 8.59 23.58 32.42
C LEU A 825 8.32 22.70 31.19
N MET A 826 9.08 21.62 31.10
CA MET A 826 8.89 20.57 30.11
C MET A 826 9.03 19.22 30.81
N GLN A 827 8.20 18.24 30.48
CA GLN A 827 8.25 16.92 31.12
C GLN A 827 8.10 15.76 30.12
N VAL A 828 8.65 14.61 30.49
CA VAL A 828 8.46 13.33 29.80
C VAL A 828 8.49 12.21 30.85
N ALA A 829 7.59 11.24 30.77
CA ALA A 829 7.64 10.04 31.62
C ALA A 829 8.71 9.08 31.13
N GLU A 830 8.64 8.65 29.86
CA GLU A 830 9.61 7.71 29.27
C GLU A 830 10.02 8.14 27.86
N ILE A 831 11.25 7.83 27.53
CA ILE A 831 11.85 7.93 26.20
C ILE A 831 12.47 6.56 25.90
N GLU A 832 12.04 5.96 24.80
CA GLU A 832 12.57 4.68 24.35
C GLU A 832 13.33 4.89 23.04
N LEU A 833 14.61 4.49 23.04
CA LEU A 833 15.48 4.51 21.87
C LEU A 833 15.54 3.09 21.30
N ILE A 834 14.58 2.77 20.45
CA ILE A 834 14.34 1.41 19.98
C ILE A 834 15.11 1.17 18.68
N GLY A 835 15.77 0.02 18.59
CA GLY A 835 16.34 -0.44 17.33
C GLY A 835 16.92 -1.85 17.41
N PRO A 836 17.49 -2.33 16.31
CA PRO A 836 18.01 -3.70 16.23
C PRO A 836 19.24 -3.90 17.11
N GLN A 837 19.55 -5.16 17.38
CA GLN A 837 20.78 -5.57 18.07
C GLN A 837 21.96 -5.85 17.15
N TYR A 838 21.71 -5.89 15.84
CA TYR A 838 22.76 -5.93 14.83
C TYR A 838 23.15 -4.53 14.40
N ALA A 839 24.37 -4.40 13.89
CA ALA A 839 24.88 -3.14 13.39
C ALA A 839 25.01 -3.20 11.86
N SER A 840 24.54 -2.14 11.20
CA SER A 840 25.10 -1.74 9.92
C SER A 840 26.24 -0.76 10.17
N VAL A 841 27.20 -0.77 9.26
CA VAL A 841 28.36 0.13 9.27
C VAL A 841 28.35 0.96 8.01
N ASP A 842 28.97 2.13 8.08
CA ASP A 842 29.31 2.86 6.86
C ASP A 842 30.53 2.21 6.21
N HIS A 843 30.34 1.52 5.08
CA HIS A 843 31.44 0.88 4.37
C HIS A 843 32.40 1.90 3.75
N SER A 844 31.95 3.12 3.41
CA SER A 844 32.86 4.13 2.84
C SER A 844 33.91 4.63 3.81
N SER A 845 33.62 4.58 5.12
CA SER A 845 34.59 4.90 6.19
C SER A 845 35.79 3.94 6.27
N ASP A 846 35.77 2.81 5.55
CA ASP A 846 36.91 1.88 5.50
C ASP A 846 38.17 2.59 4.96
N PRO A 847 39.28 2.67 5.74
CA PRO A 847 40.51 3.34 5.31
C PRO A 847 41.19 2.73 4.07
N SER A 848 40.79 1.52 3.67
CA SER A 848 41.25 0.84 2.47
C SER A 848 40.43 1.18 1.22
N SER A 849 39.29 1.86 1.37
CA SER A 849 38.46 2.29 0.25
C SER A 849 39.22 3.30 -0.62
N VAL A 850 38.98 3.23 -1.94
CA VAL A 850 39.52 4.20 -2.89
C VAL A 850 38.37 5.02 -3.44
N ILE A 851 38.41 6.33 -3.15
CA ILE A 851 37.40 7.27 -3.58
C ILE A 851 37.88 8.00 -4.83
N THR A 852 37.04 8.04 -5.86
CA THR A 852 37.26 8.82 -7.08
C THR A 852 35.98 9.55 -7.48
N ALA A 853 36.10 10.66 -8.20
CA ALA A 853 34.95 11.40 -8.68
C ALA A 853 35.20 12.01 -10.05
N ARG A 854 34.14 12.54 -10.67
CA ARG A 854 34.19 13.26 -11.95
C ARG A 854 35.19 14.41 -11.91
N ASN A 855 35.05 15.31 -10.92
CA ASN A 855 35.91 16.47 -10.75
C ASN A 855 35.99 16.90 -9.28
N ARG A 856 36.88 17.85 -9.02
CA ARG A 856 37.02 18.55 -7.74
C ARG A 856 37.62 19.94 -7.93
N ILE A 857 37.24 20.91 -7.10
CA ILE A 857 37.81 22.27 -7.16
C ILE A 857 39.19 22.37 -6.51
N GLY A 858 39.45 21.61 -5.45
CA GLY A 858 40.75 21.60 -4.76
C GLY A 858 40.79 20.62 -3.59
N ASP A 859 41.94 20.50 -2.94
CA ASP A 859 42.16 19.50 -1.87
C ASP A 859 41.26 19.70 -0.64
N GLY A 860 40.77 20.93 -0.41
CA GLY A 860 39.84 21.23 0.68
C GLY A 860 38.38 20.90 0.37
N GLU A 861 38.06 20.59 -0.89
CA GLU A 861 36.72 20.25 -1.39
C GLU A 861 36.77 19.03 -2.33
N ALA A 862 37.73 18.13 -2.05
CA ALA A 862 37.96 16.92 -2.83
C ALA A 862 36.86 15.88 -2.59
N GLU A 863 36.78 14.88 -3.45
CA GLU A 863 35.86 13.75 -3.36
C GLU A 863 35.90 13.03 -2.00
N SER A 864 37.07 12.97 -1.35
CA SER A 864 37.22 12.39 -0.01
C SER A 864 36.52 13.18 1.09
N LYS A 865 36.04 14.40 0.81
CA LYS A 865 35.31 15.28 1.73
C LYS A 865 33.81 15.02 1.74
N ALA A 866 33.34 14.03 0.98
CA ALA A 866 31.99 13.51 1.10
C ALA A 866 31.98 12.18 1.87
N PHE A 867 33.09 11.79 2.51
CA PHE A 867 33.24 10.50 3.21
C PHE A 867 34.23 10.64 4.38
N ASP A 868 34.32 11.80 5.02
CA ASP A 868 35.28 12.05 6.11
C ASP A 868 34.64 12.20 7.49
N ASP A 869 33.36 11.84 7.61
CA ASP A 869 32.55 11.90 8.82
C ASP A 869 32.50 13.33 9.44
N ASP A 870 32.69 14.37 8.63
CA ASP A 870 32.66 15.77 9.04
C ASP A 870 31.76 16.60 8.12
N VAL A 871 30.51 16.75 8.55
CA VAL A 871 29.47 17.56 7.87
C VAL A 871 29.87 19.03 7.64
N ASN A 872 30.94 19.53 8.27
CA ASN A 872 31.44 20.88 8.03
C ASN A 872 32.37 20.97 6.81
N THR A 873 32.80 19.84 6.25
CA THR A 873 33.49 19.76 4.97
C THR A 873 32.51 19.36 3.86
N LYS A 874 32.96 19.37 2.61
CA LYS A 874 32.13 19.00 1.45
C LYS A 874 32.97 18.64 0.25
N TRP A 875 32.47 17.73 -0.57
CA TRP A 875 32.88 17.62 -1.96
C TRP A 875 32.18 18.70 -2.78
N LEU A 876 32.94 19.39 -3.64
CA LEU A 876 32.41 20.35 -4.60
C LEU A 876 32.82 19.95 -6.01
N ASP A 877 31.86 19.41 -6.75
CA ASP A 877 32.02 19.05 -8.14
C ASP A 877 31.79 20.26 -9.05
N HIS A 878 32.55 20.28 -10.13
CA HIS A 878 32.55 21.35 -11.10
C HIS A 878 32.70 20.72 -12.49
N ASN A 879 31.68 20.85 -13.36
CA ASN A 879 31.73 20.26 -14.70
C ASN A 879 32.54 21.11 -15.70
N ASP A 880 33.74 21.57 -15.36
CA ASP A 880 34.56 22.45 -16.24
C ASP A 880 33.80 23.67 -16.81
N TRP A 881 32.81 24.20 -16.08
CA TRP A 881 31.86 25.24 -16.48
C TRP A 881 30.94 24.87 -17.67
N ALA A 882 30.78 23.59 -17.97
CA ALA A 882 30.02 23.08 -19.12
C ALA A 882 28.50 22.94 -18.87
N GLY A 883 28.05 23.07 -17.62
CA GLY A 883 26.63 23.03 -17.26
C GLY A 883 26.35 22.23 -15.99
N ALA A 884 25.08 22.22 -15.58
CA ALA A 884 24.58 21.39 -14.50
C ALA A 884 24.69 19.90 -14.86
N PRO A 885 24.69 18.99 -13.87
CA PRO A 885 24.64 17.55 -14.14
C PRO A 885 23.41 17.18 -14.99
N THR A 886 23.58 16.22 -15.91
CA THR A 886 22.47 15.62 -16.69
C THR A 886 22.53 14.09 -16.66
N VAL A 887 21.55 13.41 -17.25
CA VAL A 887 21.59 11.94 -17.40
C VAL A 887 22.78 11.48 -18.25
N GLU A 888 23.11 12.23 -19.31
CA GLU A 888 24.19 11.91 -20.24
C GLU A 888 25.59 12.30 -19.73
N ASP A 889 25.66 13.29 -18.85
CA ASP A 889 26.90 13.75 -18.20
C ASP A 889 26.66 14.02 -16.69
N PRO A 890 26.46 12.94 -15.91
CA PRO A 890 26.17 13.07 -14.50
C PRO A 890 27.42 13.53 -13.73
N SER A 891 27.20 14.25 -12.63
CA SER A 891 28.21 14.33 -11.59
C SER A 891 28.28 12.96 -10.93
N TRP A 892 29.48 12.41 -10.75
CA TRP A 892 29.60 11.09 -10.16
C TRP A 892 30.72 11.03 -9.14
N VAL A 893 30.49 10.22 -8.12
CA VAL A 893 31.48 9.82 -7.12
C VAL A 893 31.39 8.32 -6.92
N GLN A 894 32.55 7.69 -6.77
CA GLN A 894 32.72 6.25 -6.72
C GLN A 894 33.59 5.85 -5.54
N VAL A 895 33.22 4.76 -4.91
CA VAL A 895 33.99 4.08 -3.86
C VAL A 895 34.32 2.66 -4.33
N ASP A 896 35.61 2.33 -4.33
CA ASP A 896 36.11 0.99 -4.62
C ASP A 896 36.58 0.30 -3.33
N PHE A 897 36.07 -0.90 -3.09
CA PHE A 897 36.40 -1.75 -1.94
C PHE A 897 37.37 -2.86 -2.34
N THR A 898 38.11 -3.37 -1.35
CA THR A 898 39.02 -4.52 -1.55
C THR A 898 38.29 -5.86 -1.57
N GLU A 899 37.12 -5.91 -0.96
CA GLU A 899 36.20 -7.05 -0.90
C GLU A 899 34.79 -6.57 -1.24
N ASN A 900 33.95 -7.45 -1.77
CA ASN A 900 32.58 -7.10 -2.10
C ASN A 900 31.81 -6.75 -0.82
N LYS A 901 31.10 -5.63 -0.83
CA LYS A 901 30.25 -5.18 0.28
C LYS A 901 28.80 -5.13 -0.18
N ILE A 902 27.87 -5.44 0.72
CA ILE A 902 26.44 -5.21 0.51
C ILE A 902 26.14 -3.83 1.06
N VAL A 903 25.70 -2.90 0.23
CA VAL A 903 25.15 -1.62 0.67
C VAL A 903 23.64 -1.72 0.56
N THR A 904 22.92 -1.61 1.67
CA THR A 904 21.46 -1.73 1.73
C THR A 904 20.77 -0.37 1.73
N SER A 905 21.50 0.67 2.16
CA SER A 905 21.00 2.03 2.31
C SER A 905 22.10 3.04 1.99
N LEU A 906 21.69 4.19 1.45
CA LEU A 906 22.54 5.33 1.16
C LEU A 906 22.10 6.49 2.04
N ALA A 907 23.01 7.16 2.73
CA ALA A 907 22.69 8.44 3.36
C ALA A 907 23.47 9.58 2.72
N ILE A 908 22.82 10.73 2.56
CA ILE A 908 23.41 11.95 2.01
C ILE A 908 23.09 13.11 2.94
N THR A 909 24.12 13.88 3.28
CA THR A 909 24.01 15.12 4.07
C THR A 909 24.23 16.35 3.20
N SER A 910 23.30 17.30 3.26
CA SER A 910 23.43 18.57 2.52
C SER A 910 24.56 19.44 3.07
N ALA A 911 25.27 20.16 2.19
CA ALA A 911 26.44 20.94 2.58
C ALA A 911 26.10 22.28 3.28
N ASN A 912 27.04 23.22 3.34
CA ASN A 912 26.89 24.49 4.04
C ASN A 912 26.57 25.72 3.15
N ASP A 913 26.87 25.68 1.84
CA ASP A 913 26.84 26.88 0.99
C ASP A 913 25.46 27.30 0.44
N ALA A 914 24.94 26.58 -0.57
CA ALA A 914 23.71 26.95 -1.27
C ALA A 914 22.87 25.71 -1.64
N ASP A 915 21.57 25.77 -1.37
CA ASP A 915 20.61 24.70 -1.65
C ASP A 915 20.51 24.33 -3.14
N GLY A 916 20.66 25.29 -4.05
CA GLY A 916 20.64 25.06 -5.50
C GLY A 916 21.70 24.08 -6.02
N ARG A 917 22.74 23.78 -5.23
CA ARG A 917 23.82 22.85 -5.60
C ARG A 917 23.64 21.45 -5.05
N ASP A 918 22.67 21.25 -4.16
CA ASP A 918 22.42 19.94 -3.58
C ASP A 918 21.82 19.01 -4.67
N PRO A 919 22.01 17.68 -4.57
CA PRO A 919 21.43 16.72 -5.51
C PRO A 919 19.90 16.85 -5.58
N GLU A 920 19.29 16.53 -6.71
CA GLU A 920 17.83 16.44 -6.87
C GLU A 920 17.43 15.10 -7.50
N ASN A 921 18.11 14.71 -8.57
CA ASN A 921 17.95 13.40 -9.18
C ASN A 921 19.28 12.69 -9.18
N PHE A 922 19.28 11.43 -8.73
CA PHE A 922 20.48 10.62 -8.68
C PHE A 922 20.16 9.12 -8.70
N ASN A 923 21.17 8.32 -9.01
CA ASN A 923 21.08 6.86 -8.96
C ASN A 923 22.34 6.26 -8.35
N LEU A 924 22.18 5.10 -7.73
CA LEU A 924 23.29 4.28 -7.25
C LEU A 924 23.42 3.04 -8.14
N GLN A 925 24.66 2.71 -8.49
CA GLN A 925 25.00 1.54 -9.29
C GLN A 925 26.14 0.74 -8.64
N GLY A 926 26.14 -0.57 -8.87
CA GLY A 926 27.15 -1.50 -8.38
C GLY A 926 27.93 -2.19 -9.49
N SER A 927 29.20 -2.52 -9.26
CA SER A 927 30.04 -3.25 -10.21
C SER A 927 30.99 -4.24 -9.51
N ASN A 928 31.23 -5.37 -10.17
CA ASN A 928 32.14 -6.44 -9.75
C ASN A 928 33.28 -6.70 -10.75
N ASP A 929 33.44 -5.84 -11.76
CA ASP A 929 34.45 -5.99 -12.82
C ASP A 929 35.36 -4.77 -12.97
N GLY A 930 35.47 -3.97 -11.90
CA GLY A 930 36.27 -2.74 -11.88
C GLY A 930 35.61 -1.59 -12.65
N GLY A 931 34.28 -1.57 -12.71
CA GLY A 931 33.49 -0.51 -13.32
C GLY A 931 33.41 -0.58 -14.85
N VAL A 932 33.65 -1.77 -15.44
CA VAL A 932 33.44 -2.02 -16.88
C VAL A 932 31.95 -2.17 -17.18
N THR A 933 31.22 -2.89 -16.32
CA THR A 933 29.76 -2.99 -16.34
C THR A 933 29.18 -2.54 -15.00
N TRP A 934 27.96 -1.99 -15.04
CA TRP A 934 27.27 -1.43 -13.87
C TRP A 934 25.84 -1.97 -13.82
N SER A 935 25.49 -2.53 -12.67
CA SER A 935 24.12 -2.92 -12.35
C SER A 935 23.41 -1.74 -11.68
N PRO A 936 22.25 -1.30 -12.18
CA PRO A 936 21.40 -0.36 -11.47
C PRO A 936 20.97 -0.95 -10.12
N ILE A 937 21.08 -0.16 -9.05
CA ILE A 937 20.62 -0.56 -7.72
C ILE A 937 19.36 0.21 -7.36
N ALA A 938 19.41 1.55 -7.41
CA ALA A 938 18.29 2.41 -7.04
C ALA A 938 18.38 3.77 -7.75
N ILE A 939 17.23 4.42 -7.89
CA ILE A 939 17.06 5.72 -8.54
C ILE A 939 16.15 6.57 -7.66
N TRP A 940 16.52 7.83 -7.46
CA TRP A 940 15.74 8.83 -6.73
C TRP A 940 15.55 10.07 -7.60
N VAL A 941 14.36 10.66 -7.55
CA VAL A 941 13.93 11.76 -8.42
C VAL A 941 13.17 12.80 -7.59
N GLY A 942 13.53 14.07 -7.74
CA GLY A 942 12.84 15.17 -7.06
C GLY A 942 13.21 15.32 -5.59
N GLU A 943 14.34 14.74 -5.17
CA GLU A 943 14.81 14.84 -3.80
C GLU A 943 15.21 16.27 -3.46
N SER A 944 15.02 16.64 -2.20
CA SER A 944 15.44 17.95 -1.71
C SER A 944 15.74 17.92 -0.22
N TRP A 945 16.54 18.87 0.23
CA TRP A 945 16.82 19.12 1.63
C TRP A 945 16.17 20.46 2.00
N ASP A 946 15.42 20.45 3.10
CA ASP A 946 14.73 21.60 3.67
C ASP A 946 15.69 22.46 4.48
N ASN A 947 16.69 21.82 5.08
CA ASN A 947 17.70 22.48 5.91
C ASN A 947 19.13 22.17 5.43
N ARG A 948 20.08 23.02 5.85
CA ARG A 948 21.52 22.72 5.65
C ARG A 948 22.00 21.73 6.70
N PHE A 949 22.96 20.88 6.33
CA PHE A 949 23.43 19.77 7.17
C PHE A 949 22.33 18.76 7.53
N GLU A 950 21.24 18.75 6.76
CA GLU A 950 20.20 17.75 6.91
C GLU A 950 20.68 16.46 6.28
N ARG A 951 20.57 15.37 7.04
CA ARG A 951 20.89 14.02 6.61
C ARG A 951 19.61 13.32 6.19
N LYS A 952 19.60 12.76 4.97
CA LYS A 952 18.52 11.90 4.49
C LYS A 952 19.03 10.50 4.25
N LEU A 953 18.28 9.50 4.72
CA LEU A 953 18.52 8.08 4.43
C LEU A 953 17.63 7.64 3.28
N PHE A 954 18.22 6.91 2.35
CA PHE A 954 17.59 6.32 1.19
C PHE A 954 17.75 4.80 1.26
N GLU A 955 16.70 4.12 1.67
CA GLU A 955 16.66 2.65 1.70
C GLU A 955 16.41 2.09 0.31
N MET A 956 17.13 1.03 -0.05
CA MET A 956 17.04 0.42 -1.38
C MET A 956 16.92 -1.11 -1.34
N GLY A 957 16.97 -1.73 -0.16
CA GLY A 957 16.79 -3.19 -0.05
C GLY A 957 17.79 -4.00 -0.90
N ASN A 958 18.96 -3.43 -1.21
CA ASN A 958 19.93 -4.11 -2.04
C ASN A 958 20.65 -5.21 -1.26
N GLY A 959 20.34 -6.46 -1.58
CA GLY A 959 21.02 -7.63 -1.02
C GLY A 959 22.28 -8.07 -1.79
N PHE A 960 22.60 -7.41 -2.91
CA PHE A 960 23.71 -7.82 -3.76
C PHE A 960 25.02 -7.14 -3.36
N ALA A 961 26.10 -7.92 -3.30
CA ALA A 961 27.41 -7.42 -2.91
C ALA A 961 28.22 -6.95 -4.13
N TYR A 962 28.78 -5.73 -4.06
CA TYR A 962 29.62 -5.15 -5.11
C TYR A 962 30.99 -4.71 -4.60
N SER A 963 32.03 -4.82 -5.44
CA SER A 963 33.36 -4.26 -5.15
C SER A 963 33.47 -2.77 -5.44
N SER A 964 32.58 -2.21 -6.26
CA SER A 964 32.56 -0.80 -6.63
C SER A 964 31.13 -0.26 -6.59
N TYR A 965 30.94 0.88 -5.95
CA TYR A 965 29.68 1.61 -5.93
C TYR A 965 29.87 3.01 -6.53
N ARG A 966 28.93 3.44 -7.38
CA ARG A 966 28.94 4.78 -7.98
C ARG A 966 27.60 5.46 -7.80
N LEU A 967 27.64 6.64 -7.18
CA LEU A 967 26.52 7.58 -7.11
C LEU A 967 26.61 8.53 -8.30
N ASN A 968 25.60 8.54 -9.16
CA ASN A 968 25.47 9.43 -10.29
C ASN A 968 24.37 10.47 -10.00
N ILE A 969 24.75 11.73 -9.78
CA ILE A 969 23.83 12.86 -9.71
C ILE A 969 23.53 13.33 -11.12
N THR A 970 22.29 13.14 -11.57
CA THR A 970 21.81 13.47 -12.92
C THR A 970 21.09 14.81 -12.97
N LYS A 971 20.80 15.42 -11.81
CA LYS A 971 20.25 16.77 -11.69
C LYS A 971 20.54 17.32 -10.29
N ASN A 972 20.87 18.61 -10.18
CA ASN A 972 20.92 19.37 -8.93
C ASN A 972 19.72 20.33 -8.83
N LYS A 973 19.47 20.89 -7.65
CA LYS A 973 18.26 21.70 -7.35
C LYS A 973 18.14 23.02 -8.15
N GLY A 974 19.18 23.46 -8.88
CA GLY A 974 19.09 24.62 -9.78
C GLY A 974 20.36 25.44 -10.02
N ASP A 975 21.54 25.02 -9.56
CA ASP A 975 22.81 25.68 -9.91
C ASP A 975 23.29 25.21 -11.29
N ASP A 976 23.60 26.15 -12.19
CA ASP A 976 23.97 25.83 -13.57
C ASP A 976 25.37 25.22 -13.73
N THR A 977 26.19 25.11 -12.67
CA THR A 977 27.62 24.81 -12.81
C THR A 977 28.23 23.95 -11.71
N LEU A 978 27.63 23.91 -10.53
CA LEU A 978 28.21 23.30 -9.33
C LEU A 978 27.26 22.31 -8.68
N MET A 979 27.84 21.23 -8.14
CA MET A 979 27.14 20.26 -7.31
C MET A 979 27.95 20.03 -6.04
N GLN A 980 27.30 19.94 -4.89
CA GLN A 980 27.98 19.75 -3.61
C GLN A 980 27.28 18.72 -2.72
N ILE A 981 28.07 18.04 -1.89
CA ILE A 981 27.59 17.12 -0.87
C ILE A 981 28.53 17.22 0.34
N ALA A 982 27.98 17.30 1.57
CA ALA A 982 28.79 17.29 2.78
C ALA A 982 29.24 15.87 3.15
N GLU A 983 28.32 14.91 3.22
CA GLU A 983 28.63 13.53 3.55
C GLU A 983 27.78 12.56 2.73
N ILE A 984 28.37 11.40 2.44
CA ILE A 984 27.77 10.23 1.83
C ILE A 984 28.16 9.04 2.68
N GLU A 985 27.19 8.24 3.08
CA GLU A 985 27.42 7.00 3.81
C GLU A 985 26.85 5.84 2.98
N LEU A 986 27.69 4.86 2.66
CA LEU A 986 27.33 3.60 2.02
C LEU A 986 27.10 2.55 3.10
N ILE A 987 25.85 2.50 3.59
CA ILE A 987 25.49 1.77 4.80
C ILE A 987 25.08 0.33 4.45
N GLY A 988 25.63 -0.62 5.19
CA GLY A 988 25.32 -2.03 5.02
C GLY A 988 25.80 -2.91 6.18
N PRO A 989 25.45 -4.21 6.16
CA PRO A 989 25.83 -5.15 7.21
C PRO A 989 27.34 -5.43 7.22
N ASP A 990 27.93 -5.56 8.41
CA ASP A 990 29.30 -6.05 8.58
C ASP A 990 29.30 -7.59 8.67
N LEU A 991 29.39 -8.26 7.49
CA LEU A 991 29.33 -9.73 7.33
C LEU A 991 30.70 -10.41 7.35
#